data_AF-A0A8J5PQZ9-F1
#
_entry.id   AF-A0A8J5PQZ9-F1
#
_cell.length_a   1.000
_cell.length_b   1.000
_cell.length_c   1.000
_cell.angle_alpha   90.00
_cell.angle_beta   90.00
_cell.angle_gamma   90.00
#
_symmetry.space_group_name_H-M   'P 1'
#
loop_
_entity.id
_entity.type
_entity.pdbx_description
1 polymer ?
#
loop_
_entity_poly.entity_id
_entity_poly.type
_entity_poly.pdbx_seq_one_letter_code
_entity_poly.pdbx_strand_id
1 'polypeptide(L)'
;MDSFDEEDAASTPPPPSELSTSSASTKYAPSRFPDYEAWTIDKFERFPGFTICHDPSRERTWWWQFGFRMKDNRSQPHKIVWICERCFLRNRLKTTHYVFIASTAGGIVRHLSREHKVVPPSRQRTGPVSGNGGAQRNLLDMLHADPTNPRDQSLLSNLHSLFDPAVNQLLLLDWLTYHNLPFNLVNSERFRRLLLYNNPSLQEEQIPSDRTLVNLLTNEYNRARGPVHVLLQKARSMIHFTFDGWTSRQNASFLGINAHFVDRDWKQWRILLALPALRNRHTGAALADEVADTICAFGLQDRIGYYTLDNATNNDTAMEALAAEFDFDKDERRIRCAPHFLNLAVRAMMYGSKRDNFDELLAHWGDKDFMTEEDEQRQLSDAINELGTDDDFGTPSMEEDLELETAPEQSQDQCQVPEIINAEKVDKYRKFGPFGKLHNIGIALRMNSQLLEDFYEAQRQTAPTEPVLAWVQNVCTRWQSDEAMASRALLKRSAVNRMLSIIEERWVSQGGKEQDRPAILKENLSLEEWKVVATVQKILQPFKVASKQLQGEGISGKRSTSGGFDEYFQVVEMLLDHLELAVQGVIIEENDDHIMEEVHLFDDMDAKTRKLLKIYIKLGWKKLNDYYGKLTSTAYVAAVVFHPCKKWRTLEQLWNQLPSRQTSEWRKTYEGNLTRVWEEKYKDMAHEVACNAVSASESNSALDYIERRLAFSRSLVRPDSQERQSKRRKQSATLPVQDELDQYLSEPPVDNIAYKVDPIAWWRDVGAVRFPRLSYMAVDFLTIASSSAETERDFSSCGRMVTPLRCRLRRHIVAMAQCLPWVLGGLQSEAAWCRHMCNKAAIKVIDVDYRMGPECRYPTAIYDCWDAVKWTIDNATELNVNPKSVSFGGLSAGGHMTAVLGHFARDEGIDIKLQLMIVPATDMRYCSSKIKQLTAENCPYESVLQLKDVPWGPLGREQWFLKYFVGEDADELEEKLNNEWILTPVIASNFKNLPRAHIVTAEFDLERDEGEYYGKLLKDGGNEVTVKRYEGCPHAFAHYNHPESGLAKSFEFIEDTAELLRYVHEFSI
;
A
#
# COMPACT_ATOMS: atom_id res chain seq x y z
N MET A 1 -12.52 69.88 0.98
CA MET A 1 -12.13 69.61 2.38
C MET A 1 -11.16 68.46 2.32
N ASP A 2 -9.96 68.68 1.75
CA ASP A 2 -8.92 69.60 2.26
C ASP A 2 -8.65 69.23 3.73
N SER A 3 -7.46 68.86 4.20
CA SER A 3 -6.09 69.04 3.69
C SER A 3 -5.16 68.86 4.90
N PHE A 4 -3.85 68.80 4.64
CA PHE A 4 -2.70 69.00 5.55
C PHE A 4 -2.21 67.74 6.30
N ASP A 5 -1.04 67.17 5.95
CA ASP A 5 0.37 67.65 6.05
C ASP A 5 0.92 67.37 7.47
N GLU A 6 2.16 66.91 7.74
CA GLU A 6 3.51 67.18 7.21
C GLU A 6 4.48 66.10 7.78
N GLU A 7 5.41 65.53 6.98
CA GLU A 7 6.89 65.59 7.06
C GLU A 7 7.61 65.04 8.32
N ASP A 8 8.51 64.03 8.21
CA ASP A 8 9.94 64.26 7.90
C ASP A 8 10.82 62.97 7.75
N ALA A 9 12.00 63.14 7.15
CA ALA A 9 12.88 62.18 6.44
C ALA A 9 13.77 61.19 7.24
N ALA A 10 14.08 60.02 6.64
CA ALA A 10 15.44 59.43 6.58
C ALA A 10 15.63 58.28 5.52
N SER A 11 16.68 58.44 4.73
CA SER A 11 17.38 57.66 3.66
C SER A 11 17.25 56.13 3.42
N THR A 12 17.23 55.78 2.10
CA THR A 12 17.74 54.57 1.35
C THR A 12 17.09 53.18 1.56
N PRO A 13 17.17 52.21 0.61
CA PRO A 13 17.39 52.17 -0.87
C PRO A 13 16.17 51.52 -1.62
N PRO A 14 16.13 51.38 -2.97
CA PRO A 14 14.87 51.33 -3.71
C PRO A 14 14.17 49.95 -3.66
N PRO A 15 12.84 49.91 -3.52
CA PRO A 15 12.07 48.69 -3.63
C PRO A 15 11.61 48.41 -5.09
N PRO A 16 11.22 47.15 -5.36
CA PRO A 16 10.97 46.65 -6.70
C PRO A 16 9.47 46.66 -7.10
N SER A 17 9.28 46.77 -8.42
CA SER A 17 8.27 46.10 -9.25
C SER A 17 6.78 46.17 -8.85
N GLU A 18 6.02 46.92 -9.66
CA GLU A 18 4.72 46.45 -10.16
C GLU A 18 4.54 46.79 -11.64
N LEU A 19 3.78 45.91 -12.28
CA LEU A 19 3.58 45.79 -13.71
C LEU A 19 2.85 46.99 -14.31
N SER A 20 3.36 47.49 -15.43
CA SER A 20 2.50 48.00 -16.49
C SER A 20 2.93 47.43 -17.84
N THR A 21 1.89 47.02 -18.56
CA THR A 21 1.85 46.45 -19.90
C THR A 21 2.78 47.13 -20.90
N SER A 22 3.73 46.38 -21.45
CA SER A 22 4.24 46.68 -22.79
C SER A 22 4.34 45.40 -23.62
N SER A 23 3.57 45.40 -24.70
CA SER A 23 3.60 44.42 -25.77
C SER A 23 4.96 44.47 -26.49
N ALA A 24 5.88 43.59 -26.11
CA ALA A 24 7.10 43.36 -26.87
C ALA A 24 6.79 42.44 -28.07
N SER A 25 6.28 43.05 -29.14
CA SER A 25 6.32 42.54 -30.50
C SER A 25 7.77 42.12 -30.84
N THR A 26 8.04 40.82 -30.92
CA THR A 26 9.26 40.33 -31.59
C THR A 26 9.07 40.54 -33.09
N LYS A 27 9.49 41.71 -33.57
CA LYS A 27 9.59 42.02 -35.00
C LYS A 27 10.58 41.03 -35.61
N TYR A 28 10.09 40.08 -36.41
CA TYR A 28 10.92 39.46 -37.43
C TYR A 28 11.48 40.57 -38.32
N ALA A 29 12.74 40.45 -38.73
CA ALA A 29 13.39 41.43 -39.59
C ALA A 29 12.49 41.72 -40.82
N PRO A 30 12.41 42.98 -41.28
CA PRO A 30 11.60 43.32 -42.44
C PRO A 30 12.04 42.47 -43.64
N SER A 31 11.04 41.97 -44.39
CA SER A 31 11.21 41.23 -45.63
C SER A 31 12.31 41.87 -46.47
N ARG A 32 13.33 41.09 -46.81
CA ARG A 32 14.44 41.54 -47.65
C ARG A 32 14.05 41.58 -49.13
N PHE A 33 12.84 41.99 -49.51
CA PHE A 33 12.44 42.09 -50.92
C PHE A 33 11.47 43.25 -51.23
N PRO A 34 11.60 43.88 -52.42
CA PRO A 34 10.79 45.02 -52.84
C PRO A 34 9.39 44.58 -53.31
N ASP A 35 8.38 45.36 -52.94
CA ASP A 35 7.02 45.41 -53.48
C ASP A 35 6.45 44.11 -54.10
N TYR A 36 5.91 43.24 -53.22
CA TYR A 36 5.46 41.89 -53.55
C TYR A 36 4.27 41.84 -54.52
N GLU A 37 3.43 42.88 -54.54
CA GLU A 37 2.24 42.95 -55.39
C GLU A 37 2.58 43.35 -56.84
N ALA A 38 3.57 44.23 -57.04
CA ALA A 38 3.96 44.70 -58.37
C ALA A 38 4.77 43.64 -59.16
N TRP A 39 5.51 42.76 -58.46
CA TRP A 39 6.46 41.83 -59.10
C TRP A 39 5.85 40.47 -59.51
N THR A 40 4.69 40.11 -58.97
CA THR A 40 4.12 38.76 -59.09
C THR A 40 3.11 38.59 -60.22
N ILE A 41 2.40 39.63 -60.67
CA ILE A 41 1.33 39.48 -61.67
C ILE A 41 1.86 38.97 -63.02
N ASP A 42 2.97 39.53 -63.53
CA ASP A 42 3.49 39.27 -64.90
C ASP A 42 4.12 37.86 -65.06
N LYS A 43 4.69 37.27 -64.00
CA LYS A 43 5.31 35.93 -64.05
C LYS A 43 4.35 34.79 -63.72
N PHE A 44 3.24 35.04 -63.03
CA PHE A 44 2.28 34.01 -62.65
C PHE A 44 1.30 33.64 -63.78
N GLU A 45 1.16 34.45 -64.83
CA GLU A 45 0.43 34.07 -66.07
C GLU A 45 0.98 32.78 -66.73
N ARG A 46 2.23 32.40 -66.42
CA ARG A 46 2.88 31.18 -66.93
C ARG A 46 2.40 29.88 -66.28
N PHE A 47 1.54 29.93 -65.25
CA PHE A 47 1.00 28.74 -64.59
C PHE A 47 -0.54 28.82 -64.44
N PRO A 48 -1.30 28.38 -65.47
CA PRO A 48 -2.76 28.36 -65.39
C PRO A 48 -3.25 27.43 -64.27
N GLY A 49 -4.13 27.94 -63.42
CA GLY A 49 -4.85 27.15 -62.41
C GLY A 49 -4.32 27.24 -60.96
N PHE A 50 -3.48 28.21 -60.60
CA PHE A 50 -3.22 28.58 -59.20
C PHE A 50 -3.68 30.02 -58.91
N THR A 51 -4.24 30.28 -57.73
CA THR A 51 -4.62 31.64 -57.29
C THR A 51 -3.90 32.02 -56.00
N ILE A 52 -3.42 33.26 -55.91
CA ILE A 52 -2.79 33.80 -54.69
C ILE A 52 -3.85 33.93 -53.60
N CYS A 53 -3.52 33.56 -52.37
CA CYS A 53 -4.40 33.68 -51.21
C CYS A 53 -3.66 34.41 -50.09
N HIS A 54 -4.01 35.67 -49.85
CA HIS A 54 -3.46 36.47 -48.76
C HIS A 54 -4.30 36.30 -47.49
N ASP A 55 -3.68 35.98 -46.36
CA ASP A 55 -4.36 35.83 -45.06
C ASP A 55 -3.33 36.12 -43.95
N PRO A 56 -3.45 37.28 -43.26
CA PRO A 56 -2.46 37.75 -42.27
C PRO A 56 -2.45 36.95 -40.96
N SER A 57 -3.44 36.08 -40.70
CA SER A 57 -3.70 35.54 -39.36
C SER A 57 -2.85 34.32 -38.95
N ARG A 58 -1.93 33.84 -39.81
CA ARG A 58 -1.12 32.63 -39.56
C ARG A 58 0.36 32.71 -39.95
N GLU A 59 0.99 33.89 -39.83
CA GLU A 59 2.45 34.05 -39.94
C GLU A 59 3.24 33.54 -38.71
N ARG A 60 2.82 32.42 -38.08
CA ARG A 60 3.44 31.88 -36.86
C ARG A 60 4.52 30.81 -37.09
N THR A 61 4.80 30.40 -38.33
CA THR A 61 5.84 29.40 -38.62
C THR A 61 6.91 29.92 -39.58
N TRP A 62 8.17 29.79 -39.16
CA TRP A 62 9.36 30.42 -39.76
C TRP A 62 9.59 30.13 -41.26
N TRP A 63 9.06 29.04 -41.82
CA TRP A 63 9.34 28.64 -43.19
C TRP A 63 8.44 29.33 -44.22
N TRP A 64 7.36 30.00 -43.80
CA TRP A 64 6.45 30.71 -44.70
C TRP A 64 7.15 31.84 -45.48
N GLN A 65 8.16 32.47 -44.89
CA GLN A 65 8.95 33.53 -45.54
C GLN A 65 9.76 33.07 -46.77
N PHE A 66 9.82 31.77 -47.07
CA PHE A 66 10.61 31.21 -48.18
C PHE A 66 9.77 30.66 -49.34
N GLY A 67 8.45 30.91 -49.35
CA GLY A 67 7.58 30.45 -50.44
C GLY A 67 6.16 31.01 -50.40
N PHE A 68 5.47 30.86 -51.52
CA PHE A 68 4.16 31.43 -51.79
C PHE A 68 3.04 30.52 -51.28
N ARG A 69 2.04 31.10 -50.60
CA ARG A 69 0.78 30.41 -50.27
C ARG A 69 -0.18 30.56 -51.45
N MET A 70 -0.60 29.44 -52.04
CA MET A 70 -1.47 29.44 -53.21
C MET A 70 -2.58 28.41 -53.10
N LYS A 71 -3.66 28.63 -53.84
CA LYS A 71 -4.76 27.69 -53.98
C LYS A 71 -4.64 26.95 -55.30
N ASP A 72 -4.62 25.61 -55.28
CA ASP A 72 -4.62 24.79 -56.48
C ASP A 72 -6.05 24.64 -57.02
N ASN A 73 -6.32 25.19 -58.20
CA ASN A 73 -7.62 25.06 -58.87
C ASN A 73 -7.65 23.93 -59.91
N ARG A 74 -6.56 23.17 -60.09
CA ARG A 74 -6.47 22.10 -61.09
C ARG A 74 -6.86 20.73 -60.57
N SER A 75 -6.40 20.39 -59.36
CA SER A 75 -6.52 19.04 -58.82
C SER A 75 -7.67 18.89 -57.81
N GLN A 76 -7.85 19.87 -56.90
CA GLN A 76 -8.96 19.94 -55.93
C GLN A 76 -9.20 21.41 -55.52
N PRO A 77 -10.39 22.00 -55.78
CA PRO A 77 -10.62 23.46 -55.74
C PRO A 77 -10.62 24.13 -54.33
N HIS A 78 -10.04 23.51 -53.31
CA HIS A 78 -9.92 24.06 -51.94
C HIS A 78 -8.58 23.76 -51.26
N LYS A 79 -7.63 23.12 -51.95
CA LYS A 79 -6.36 22.71 -51.33
C LYS A 79 -5.34 23.83 -51.37
N ILE A 80 -4.89 24.24 -50.19
CA ILE A 80 -3.85 25.25 -50.03
C ILE A 80 -2.49 24.58 -50.13
N VAL A 81 -1.66 25.09 -51.03
CA VAL A 81 -0.31 24.64 -51.28
C VAL A 81 0.70 25.74 -50.95
N TRP A 82 1.89 25.33 -50.55
CA TRP A 82 3.07 26.18 -50.38
C TRP A 82 4.04 25.90 -51.53
N ILE A 83 4.44 26.94 -52.24
CA ILE A 83 5.33 26.86 -53.40
C ILE A 83 6.65 27.53 -53.06
N CYS A 84 7.77 26.82 -53.14
CA CYS A 84 9.06 27.43 -52.81
C CYS A 84 9.45 28.53 -53.80
N GLU A 85 9.69 29.74 -53.29
CA GLU A 85 9.97 30.92 -54.11
C GLU A 85 11.28 30.77 -54.90
N ARG A 86 12.35 30.30 -54.24
CA ARG A 86 13.67 30.21 -54.87
C ARG A 86 13.70 29.21 -56.01
N CYS A 87 13.03 28.06 -55.85
CA CYS A 87 12.86 27.09 -56.93
C CYS A 87 11.97 27.63 -58.05
N PHE A 88 10.89 28.33 -57.69
CA PHE A 88 9.97 28.95 -58.64
C PHE A 88 10.69 29.98 -59.53
N LEU A 89 11.48 30.88 -58.95
CA LEU A 89 12.20 31.92 -59.69
C LEU A 89 13.32 31.39 -60.58
N ARG A 90 13.91 30.24 -60.24
CA ARG A 90 15.01 29.64 -61.01
C ARG A 90 14.54 28.82 -62.21
N ASN A 91 13.25 28.46 -62.30
CA ASN A 91 12.62 27.71 -63.39
C ASN A 91 13.38 26.42 -63.83
N ARG A 92 14.10 25.75 -62.91
CA ARG A 92 14.97 24.60 -63.22
C ARG A 92 14.40 23.23 -62.85
N LEU A 93 13.20 23.15 -62.29
CA LEU A 93 12.59 21.90 -61.80
C LEU A 93 11.13 21.78 -62.28
N LYS A 94 10.63 20.53 -62.42
CA LYS A 94 9.19 20.28 -62.65
C LYS A 94 8.36 20.77 -61.46
N THR A 95 7.15 21.27 -61.73
CA THR A 95 6.25 21.93 -60.75
C THR A 95 6.00 21.11 -59.49
N THR A 96 5.91 19.79 -59.62
CA THR A 96 5.69 18.85 -58.52
C THR A 96 6.81 18.79 -57.47
N HIS A 97 8.02 19.26 -57.80
CA HIS A 97 9.18 19.18 -56.89
C HIS A 97 9.32 20.37 -55.94
N TYR A 98 8.59 21.46 -56.18
CA TYR A 98 8.67 22.66 -55.35
C TYR A 98 7.29 23.15 -54.88
N VAL A 99 6.24 22.36 -55.10
CA VAL A 99 4.86 22.59 -54.61
C VAL A 99 4.54 21.55 -53.55
N PHE A 100 4.16 21.99 -52.35
CA PHE A 100 3.89 21.15 -51.19
C PHE A 100 2.53 21.47 -50.59
N ILE A 101 1.89 20.52 -49.93
CA ILE A 101 0.63 20.78 -49.21
C ILE A 101 0.94 21.57 -47.94
N ALA A 102 0.29 22.73 -47.78
CA ALA A 102 0.59 23.70 -46.73
C ALA A 102 0.36 23.17 -45.29
N SER A 103 -0.51 22.18 -45.11
CA SER A 103 -0.79 21.58 -43.79
C SER A 103 0.29 20.63 -43.28
N THR A 104 1.27 20.26 -44.11
CA THR A 104 2.32 19.29 -43.77
C THR A 104 3.72 19.92 -43.80
N ALA A 105 4.20 20.36 -42.63
CA ALA A 105 5.48 21.04 -42.49
C ALA A 105 6.70 20.18 -42.87
N GLY A 106 6.64 18.85 -42.70
CA GLY A 106 7.79 17.96 -42.88
C GLY A 106 8.38 17.93 -44.29
N GLY A 107 7.53 18.00 -45.33
CA GLY A 107 8.00 18.03 -46.73
C GLY A 107 8.67 19.36 -47.08
N ILE A 108 8.10 20.47 -46.61
CA ILE A 108 8.58 21.83 -46.83
C ILE A 108 9.94 22.04 -46.17
N VAL A 109 10.07 21.66 -44.90
CA VAL A 109 11.32 21.79 -44.14
C VAL A 109 12.44 20.95 -44.75
N ARG A 110 12.13 19.72 -45.20
CA ARG A 110 13.11 18.84 -45.85
C ARG A 110 13.60 19.41 -47.19
N HIS A 111 12.69 19.98 -47.98
CA HIS A 111 13.02 20.65 -49.24
C HIS A 111 13.91 21.88 -49.02
N LEU A 112 13.54 22.77 -48.09
CA LEU A 112 14.33 23.94 -47.73
C LEU A 112 15.74 23.57 -47.26
N SER A 113 15.87 22.49 -46.46
CA SER A 113 17.17 22.01 -45.96
C SER A 113 18.03 21.40 -47.07
N ARG A 114 17.45 20.62 -47.98
CA ARG A 114 18.20 19.96 -49.07
C ARG A 114 18.58 20.90 -50.21
N GLU A 115 17.60 21.61 -50.76
CA GLU A 115 17.76 22.38 -52.01
C GLU A 115 18.27 23.80 -51.75
N HIS A 116 17.99 24.35 -50.56
CA HIS A 116 18.31 25.74 -50.22
C HIS A 116 19.19 25.91 -49.00
N LYS A 117 19.57 24.79 -48.34
CA LYS A 117 20.35 24.77 -47.09
C LYS A 117 19.76 25.67 -45.99
N VAL A 118 18.44 25.82 -45.99
CA VAL A 118 17.67 26.59 -45.02
C VAL A 118 17.13 25.61 -43.96
N VAL A 119 17.57 25.76 -42.72
CA VAL A 119 17.22 24.89 -41.58
C VAL A 119 16.34 25.61 -40.56
N PRO A 120 15.56 24.88 -39.74
CA PRO A 120 14.72 25.48 -38.71
C PRO A 120 15.51 26.37 -37.74
N PRO A 121 14.94 27.49 -37.26
CA PRO A 121 15.57 28.38 -36.28
C PRO A 121 16.01 27.65 -35.01
N SER A 122 15.29 26.59 -34.62
CA SER A 122 15.66 25.72 -33.49
C SER A 122 16.98 24.95 -33.69
N ARG A 123 17.58 24.98 -34.88
CA ARG A 123 18.87 24.34 -35.22
C ARG A 123 19.95 25.33 -35.66
N GLN A 124 19.71 26.64 -35.64
CA GLN A 124 20.79 27.62 -35.81
C GLN A 124 21.55 27.81 -34.49
N ARG A 125 22.42 26.85 -34.15
CA ARG A 125 23.58 27.15 -33.31
C ARG A 125 24.51 28.03 -34.15
N THR A 126 24.61 29.31 -33.79
CA THR A 126 25.72 30.15 -34.26
C THR A 126 27.02 29.60 -33.69
N GLY A 127 28.01 29.37 -34.57
CA GLY A 127 29.40 29.20 -34.18
C GLY A 127 29.95 30.43 -33.44
N PRO A 128 31.19 30.35 -32.94
CA PRO A 128 31.56 30.81 -31.61
C PRO A 128 31.57 32.33 -31.51
N VAL A 129 30.72 32.86 -30.63
CA VAL A 129 30.94 34.17 -30.02
C VAL A 129 31.69 33.90 -28.71
N SER A 130 32.96 34.28 -28.71
CA SER A 130 33.72 34.55 -27.49
C SER A 130 32.92 35.55 -26.66
N GLY A 131 32.35 35.07 -25.55
CA GLY A 131 31.49 35.86 -24.68
C GLY A 131 31.10 35.04 -23.47
N ASN A 132 31.86 35.18 -22.39
CA ASN A 132 31.64 34.60 -21.07
C ASN A 132 30.19 34.77 -20.59
N GLY A 133 29.45 33.66 -20.53
CA GLY A 133 28.17 33.52 -19.84
C GLY A 133 28.03 32.06 -19.41
N GLY A 134 28.00 31.83 -18.09
CA GLY A 134 28.36 30.55 -17.46
C GLY A 134 27.66 29.31 -18.03
N ALA A 135 28.45 28.39 -18.55
CA ALA A 135 28.03 27.02 -18.84
C ALA A 135 27.62 26.35 -17.52
N GLN A 136 26.46 25.69 -17.51
CA GLN A 136 26.11 24.75 -16.44
C GLN A 136 27.18 23.66 -16.44
N ARG A 137 28.06 23.69 -15.44
CA ARG A 137 29.10 22.68 -15.23
C ARG A 137 28.42 21.34 -14.96
N ASN A 138 28.59 20.38 -15.85
CA ASN A 138 28.24 18.98 -15.59
C ASN A 138 29.42 18.30 -14.86
N LEU A 139 29.21 17.10 -14.30
CA LEU A 139 30.25 16.40 -13.54
C LEU A 139 31.52 16.11 -14.38
N LEU A 140 31.38 15.98 -15.71
CA LEU A 140 32.51 15.88 -16.65
C LEU A 140 33.39 17.14 -16.65
N ASP A 141 32.78 18.33 -16.66
CA ASP A 141 33.49 19.61 -16.62
C ASP A 141 34.26 19.78 -15.28
N MET A 142 33.77 19.16 -14.21
CA MET A 142 34.46 19.12 -12.90
C MET A 142 35.61 18.11 -12.86
N LEU A 143 35.57 17.07 -13.70
CA LEU A 143 36.63 16.05 -13.83
C LEU A 143 37.75 16.47 -14.79
N HIS A 144 37.65 17.63 -15.45
CA HIS A 144 38.62 18.14 -16.43
C HIS A 144 38.92 17.17 -17.59
N ALA A 145 37.99 16.26 -17.93
CA ALA A 145 38.18 15.28 -18.99
C ALA A 145 38.05 15.94 -20.38
N ASP A 146 39.05 15.77 -21.26
CA ASP A 146 39.04 16.33 -22.61
C ASP A 146 38.45 15.30 -23.61
N PRO A 147 37.28 15.53 -24.21
CA PRO A 147 36.66 14.59 -25.15
C PRO A 147 37.47 14.39 -26.45
N THR A 148 38.55 15.15 -26.66
CA THR A 148 39.49 14.97 -27.78
C THR A 148 40.74 14.15 -27.40
N ASN A 149 40.95 13.88 -26.11
CA ASN A 149 42.04 13.04 -25.60
C ASN A 149 41.64 11.54 -25.63
N PRO A 150 42.43 10.65 -26.26
CA PRO A 150 42.11 9.22 -26.35
C PRO A 150 41.95 8.50 -25.01
N ARG A 151 42.67 8.94 -23.97
CA ARG A 151 42.54 8.35 -22.62
C ARG A 151 41.22 8.72 -21.95
N ASP A 152 40.79 9.96 -22.13
CA ASP A 152 39.55 10.47 -21.54
C ASP A 152 38.33 9.95 -22.33
N GLN A 153 38.45 9.74 -23.65
CA GLN A 153 37.43 9.04 -24.43
C GLN A 153 37.18 7.60 -23.93
N SER A 154 38.22 6.87 -23.53
CA SER A 154 38.08 5.54 -22.93
C SER A 154 37.31 5.61 -21.60
N LEU A 155 37.65 6.59 -20.75
CA LEU A 155 36.93 6.84 -19.49
C LEU A 155 35.44 7.17 -19.72
N LEU A 156 35.14 8.05 -20.68
CA LEU A 156 33.77 8.42 -21.03
C LEU A 156 32.98 7.27 -21.67
N SER A 157 33.62 6.46 -22.52
CA SER A 157 33.03 5.26 -23.09
C SER A 157 32.71 4.22 -22.02
N ASN A 158 33.61 4.05 -21.05
CA ASN A 158 33.38 3.16 -19.91
C ASN A 158 32.22 3.69 -19.05
N LEU A 159 32.21 4.97 -18.69
CA LEU A 159 31.11 5.58 -17.94
C LEU A 159 29.75 5.45 -18.66
N HIS A 160 29.71 5.62 -19.98
CA HIS A 160 28.50 5.39 -20.77
C HIS A 160 28.04 3.93 -20.78
N SER A 161 28.96 2.96 -20.69
CA SER A 161 28.61 1.53 -20.63
C SER A 161 28.00 1.08 -19.30
N LEU A 162 28.19 1.87 -18.22
CA LEU A 162 27.67 1.59 -16.88
C LEU A 162 26.22 2.04 -16.66
N PHE A 163 25.68 2.84 -17.59
CA PHE A 163 24.31 3.35 -17.51
C PHE A 163 23.43 2.58 -18.49
N ASP A 164 22.51 1.76 -17.96
CA ASP A 164 21.46 1.11 -18.76
C ASP A 164 20.20 2.01 -18.82
N PRO A 165 19.88 2.57 -20.01
CA PRO A 165 18.72 3.43 -20.18
C PRO A 165 17.39 2.69 -19.93
N ALA A 166 17.31 1.38 -20.19
CA ALA A 166 16.09 0.59 -20.00
C ALA A 166 15.81 0.38 -18.51
N VAL A 167 16.84 0.04 -17.72
CA VAL A 167 16.73 -0.07 -16.26
C VAL A 167 16.36 1.27 -15.65
N ASN A 168 16.99 2.37 -16.10
CA ASN A 168 16.62 3.71 -15.63
C ASN A 168 15.16 4.07 -15.94
N GLN A 169 14.63 3.68 -17.11
CA GLN A 169 13.23 3.87 -17.44
C GLN A 169 12.29 3.06 -16.53
N LEU A 170 12.63 1.82 -16.21
CA LEU A 170 11.87 0.98 -15.29
C LEU A 170 11.88 1.53 -13.87
N LEU A 171 13.02 1.99 -13.37
CA LEU A 171 13.12 2.60 -12.03
C LEU A 171 12.38 3.94 -11.95
N LEU A 172 12.44 4.75 -13.01
CA LEU A 172 11.65 5.98 -13.08
C LEU A 172 10.15 5.67 -13.14
N LEU A 173 9.76 4.64 -13.89
CA LEU A 173 8.37 4.20 -13.94
C LEU A 173 7.91 3.72 -12.56
N ASP A 174 8.66 2.84 -11.92
CA ASP A 174 8.40 2.28 -10.59
C ASP A 174 8.23 3.39 -9.55
N TRP A 175 9.20 4.30 -9.44
CA TRP A 175 9.14 5.45 -8.53
C TRP A 175 7.88 6.30 -8.74
N LEU A 176 7.56 6.60 -10.01
CA LEU A 176 6.38 7.41 -10.34
C LEU A 176 5.07 6.68 -10.04
N THR A 177 4.99 5.38 -10.30
CA THR A 177 3.78 4.58 -10.02
C THR A 177 3.60 4.33 -8.53
N TYR A 178 4.69 4.00 -7.82
CA TYR A 178 4.69 3.69 -6.39
C TYR A 178 4.28 4.90 -5.55
N HIS A 179 4.89 6.06 -5.80
CA HIS A 179 4.55 7.29 -5.07
C HIS A 179 3.38 8.06 -5.67
N ASN A 180 2.75 7.55 -6.74
CA ASN A 180 1.72 8.25 -7.48
C ASN A 180 2.17 9.67 -7.86
N LEU A 181 3.29 9.80 -8.55
CA LEU A 181 3.84 11.08 -9.00
C LEU A 181 3.37 11.42 -10.42
N PRO A 182 3.39 12.71 -10.82
CA PRO A 182 2.98 13.10 -12.16
C PRO A 182 3.97 12.58 -13.21
N PHE A 183 3.52 11.89 -14.25
CA PHE A 183 4.40 11.45 -15.35
C PHE A 183 5.09 12.62 -16.07
N ASN A 184 4.47 13.81 -16.11
CA ASN A 184 5.10 15.00 -16.70
C ASN A 184 6.25 15.57 -15.85
N LEU A 185 6.49 15.06 -14.65
CA LEU A 185 7.63 15.47 -13.81
C LEU A 185 8.95 15.26 -14.54
N VAL A 186 9.08 14.16 -15.30
CA VAL A 186 10.29 13.89 -16.09
C VAL A 186 10.51 14.89 -17.22
N ASN A 187 9.48 15.66 -17.59
CA ASN A 187 9.58 16.74 -18.57
C ASN A 187 10.03 18.07 -17.98
N SER A 188 10.07 18.21 -16.65
CA SER A 188 10.50 19.44 -15.99
C SER A 188 11.97 19.71 -16.28
N GLU A 189 12.28 20.92 -16.75
CA GLU A 189 13.65 21.39 -16.96
C GLU A 189 14.47 21.28 -15.66
N ARG A 190 13.87 21.60 -14.51
CA ARG A 190 14.54 21.51 -13.20
C ARG A 190 14.89 20.07 -12.84
N PHE A 191 13.97 19.14 -13.07
CA PHE A 191 14.20 17.72 -12.80
C PHE A 191 15.22 17.11 -13.77
N ARG A 192 15.12 17.43 -15.07
CA ARG A 192 16.12 17.01 -16.06
C ARG A 192 17.51 17.53 -15.75
N ARG A 193 17.62 18.80 -15.37
CA ARG A 193 18.90 19.39 -14.91
C ARG A 193 19.46 18.65 -13.71
N LEU A 194 18.63 18.29 -12.74
CA LEU A 194 19.06 17.51 -11.58
C LEU A 194 19.58 16.13 -12.01
N LEU A 195 18.86 15.41 -12.88
CA LEU A 195 19.29 14.10 -13.38
C LEU A 195 20.61 14.18 -14.17
N LEU A 196 20.71 15.14 -15.09
CA LEU A 196 21.90 15.36 -15.93
C LEU A 196 23.10 15.85 -15.12
N TYR A 197 22.88 16.61 -14.05
CA TYR A 197 23.94 17.05 -13.15
C TYR A 197 24.52 15.88 -12.35
N ASN A 198 23.65 15.01 -11.83
CA ASN A 198 24.06 13.88 -10.99
C ASN A 198 24.55 12.67 -11.78
N ASN A 199 24.23 12.57 -13.08
CA ASN A 199 24.64 11.43 -13.90
C ASN A 199 25.42 11.90 -15.15
N PRO A 200 26.77 11.87 -15.12
CA PRO A 200 27.61 12.27 -16.24
C PRO A 200 27.43 11.40 -17.50
N SER A 201 26.92 10.16 -17.34
CA SER A 201 26.73 9.21 -18.44
C SER A 201 25.36 9.33 -19.12
N LEU A 202 24.43 10.08 -18.52
CA LEU A 202 23.07 10.23 -19.01
C LEU A 202 23.01 11.38 -20.02
N GLN A 203 22.67 11.06 -21.27
CA GLN A 203 22.37 12.07 -22.28
C GLN A 203 20.93 12.54 -22.15
N GLU A 204 20.65 13.80 -22.51
CA GLU A 204 19.30 14.37 -22.40
C GLU A 204 18.27 13.59 -23.23
N GLU A 205 18.68 13.04 -24.37
CA GLU A 205 17.84 12.21 -25.25
C GLU A 205 17.49 10.84 -24.65
N GLN A 206 18.26 10.36 -23.67
CA GLN A 206 18.04 9.08 -22.98
C GLN A 206 17.08 9.22 -21.79
N ILE A 207 16.78 10.44 -21.34
CA ILE A 207 15.75 10.68 -20.33
C ILE A 207 14.39 10.46 -21.00
N PRO A 208 13.58 9.51 -20.53
CA PRO A 208 12.31 9.23 -21.16
C PRO A 208 11.38 10.45 -21.08
N SER A 209 10.57 10.63 -22.12
CA SER A 209 9.43 11.53 -22.03
C SER A 209 8.32 10.89 -21.19
N ASP A 210 7.39 11.72 -20.70
CA ASP A 210 6.14 11.24 -20.10
C ASP A 210 5.41 10.24 -21.01
N ARG A 211 5.39 10.47 -22.34
CA ARG A 211 4.81 9.55 -23.32
C ARG A 211 5.55 8.22 -23.37
N THR A 212 6.87 8.24 -23.29
CA THR A 212 7.70 7.04 -23.26
C THR A 212 7.39 6.21 -22.02
N LEU A 213 7.28 6.85 -20.85
CA LEU A 213 6.93 6.17 -19.60
C LEU A 213 5.51 5.61 -19.60
N VAL A 214 4.55 6.31 -20.19
CA VAL A 214 3.17 5.79 -20.35
C VAL A 214 3.12 4.58 -21.28
N ASN A 215 3.93 4.57 -22.36
CA ASN A 215 4.03 3.40 -23.23
C ASN A 215 4.71 2.23 -22.49
N LEU A 216 5.76 2.50 -21.71
CA LEU A 216 6.43 1.49 -20.90
C LEU A 216 5.47 0.90 -19.85
N LEU A 217 4.70 1.75 -19.15
CA LEU A 217 3.65 1.33 -18.22
C LEU A 217 2.67 0.37 -18.90
N THR A 218 2.23 0.71 -20.11
CA THR A 218 1.27 -0.12 -20.87
C THR A 218 1.88 -1.48 -21.19
N ASN A 219 3.15 -1.52 -21.60
CA ASN A 219 3.86 -2.76 -21.90
C ASN A 219 4.06 -3.62 -20.65
N GLU A 220 4.52 -3.03 -19.54
CA GLU A 220 4.74 -3.75 -18.28
C GLU A 220 3.43 -4.25 -17.68
N TYR A 221 2.35 -3.47 -17.73
CA TYR A 221 1.02 -3.93 -17.33
C TYR A 221 0.57 -5.14 -18.14
N ASN A 222 0.68 -5.09 -19.47
CA ASN A 222 0.30 -6.21 -20.32
C ASN A 222 1.19 -7.45 -20.10
N ARG A 223 2.49 -7.26 -19.83
CA ARG A 223 3.43 -8.34 -19.48
C ARG A 223 3.07 -8.99 -18.15
N ALA A 224 2.68 -8.19 -17.16
CA ALA A 224 2.31 -8.67 -15.83
C ALA A 224 1.02 -9.50 -15.82
N ARG A 225 0.05 -9.24 -16.72
CA ARG A 225 -1.24 -9.98 -16.75
C ARG A 225 -1.09 -11.50 -16.85
N GLY A 226 -0.11 -11.99 -17.62
CA GLY A 226 0.11 -13.43 -17.82
C GLY A 226 0.46 -14.17 -16.52
N PRO A 227 1.54 -13.79 -15.81
CA PRO A 227 1.89 -14.34 -14.51
C PRO A 227 0.74 -14.29 -13.49
N VAL A 228 -0.02 -13.20 -13.46
CA VAL A 228 -1.15 -13.01 -12.54
C VAL A 228 -2.30 -13.96 -12.85
N HIS A 229 -2.62 -14.13 -14.14
CA HIS A 229 -3.58 -15.14 -14.58
C HIS A 229 -3.16 -16.55 -14.12
N VAL A 230 -1.89 -16.92 -14.30
CA VAL A 230 -1.38 -18.23 -13.86
C VAL A 230 -1.47 -18.38 -12.33
N LEU A 231 -1.16 -17.33 -11.57
CA LEU A 231 -1.24 -17.33 -10.11
C LEU A 231 -2.69 -17.56 -9.64
N LEU A 232 -3.66 -16.85 -10.21
CA LEU A 232 -5.09 -16.99 -9.86
C LEU A 232 -5.64 -18.37 -10.24
N GLN A 233 -5.26 -18.89 -11.41
CA GLN A 233 -5.69 -20.22 -11.86
C GLN A 233 -5.14 -21.35 -10.99
N LYS A 234 -3.94 -21.16 -10.44
CA LYS A 234 -3.29 -22.15 -9.57
C LYS A 234 -3.66 -21.99 -8.10
N ALA A 235 -4.47 -21.00 -7.73
CA ALA A 235 -4.84 -20.73 -6.34
C ALA A 235 -5.34 -22.00 -5.63
N ARG A 236 -4.98 -22.15 -4.35
CA ARG A 236 -5.48 -23.24 -3.51
C ARG A 236 -6.93 -22.98 -3.13
N SER A 237 -7.25 -21.74 -2.77
CA SER A 237 -8.61 -21.34 -2.42
C SER A 237 -9.42 -20.96 -3.66
N MET A 238 -10.73 -20.84 -3.47
CA MET A 238 -11.60 -20.01 -4.30
C MET A 238 -11.14 -18.55 -4.27
N ILE A 239 -11.53 -17.80 -5.30
CA ILE A 239 -11.19 -16.37 -5.42
C ILE A 239 -12.36 -15.55 -4.87
N HIS A 240 -12.13 -14.84 -3.77
CA HIS A 240 -13.10 -13.92 -3.19
C HIS A 240 -12.87 -12.52 -3.75
N PHE A 241 -13.92 -11.72 -3.84
CA PHE A 241 -13.87 -10.40 -4.46
C PHE A 241 -14.34 -9.31 -3.49
N THR A 242 -13.71 -8.14 -3.58
CA THR A 242 -14.27 -6.90 -3.06
C THR A 242 -14.29 -5.90 -4.21
N PHE A 243 -15.42 -5.23 -4.42
CA PHE A 243 -15.49 -4.14 -5.37
C PHE A 243 -16.30 -2.98 -4.82
N ASP A 244 -15.96 -1.79 -5.29
CA ASP A 244 -16.64 -0.56 -4.90
C ASP A 244 -16.52 0.50 -6.00
N GLY A 245 -17.44 1.45 -6.04
CA GLY A 245 -17.46 2.55 -6.99
C GLY A 245 -17.04 3.85 -6.33
N TRP A 246 -16.06 4.54 -6.91
CA TRP A 246 -15.61 5.85 -6.43
C TRP A 246 -15.65 6.89 -7.53
N THR A 247 -16.14 8.09 -7.20
CA THR A 247 -16.07 9.27 -8.07
C THR A 247 -15.15 10.32 -7.46
N SER A 248 -14.12 10.71 -8.20
CA SER A 248 -13.23 11.80 -7.80
C SER A 248 -13.93 13.14 -7.84
N ARG A 249 -13.40 14.13 -7.10
CA ARG A 249 -13.86 15.54 -7.13
C ARG A 249 -13.79 16.20 -8.51
N GLN A 250 -13.15 15.56 -9.49
CA GLN A 250 -13.02 16.02 -10.88
C GLN A 250 -13.91 15.18 -11.82
N ASN A 251 -14.94 14.53 -11.28
CA ASN A 251 -15.90 13.69 -12.00
C ASN A 251 -15.25 12.52 -12.75
N ALA A 252 -14.15 11.99 -12.20
CA ALA A 252 -13.57 10.75 -12.70
C ALA A 252 -14.05 9.59 -11.83
N SER A 253 -14.93 8.78 -12.39
CA SER A 253 -15.46 7.60 -11.71
C SER A 253 -14.68 6.34 -12.10
N PHE A 254 -14.40 5.51 -11.09
CA PHE A 254 -13.71 4.24 -11.18
C PHE A 254 -14.46 3.18 -10.38
N LEU A 255 -14.35 1.93 -10.80
CA LEU A 255 -14.75 0.77 -10.04
C LEU A 255 -13.48 0.00 -9.71
N GLY A 256 -13.15 -0.17 -8.43
CA GLY A 256 -12.01 -1.00 -8.03
C GLY A 256 -12.48 -2.44 -7.84
N ILE A 257 -11.76 -3.39 -8.41
CA ILE A 257 -12.10 -4.82 -8.34
C ILE A 257 -10.88 -5.57 -7.81
N ASN A 258 -10.98 -6.03 -6.57
CA ASN A 258 -9.91 -6.71 -5.86
C ASN A 258 -10.22 -8.21 -5.71
N ALA A 259 -9.20 -9.04 -5.86
CA ALA A 259 -9.25 -10.48 -5.60
C ALA A 259 -8.47 -10.84 -4.32
N HIS A 260 -9.04 -11.76 -3.54
CA HIS A 260 -8.49 -12.29 -2.30
C HIS A 260 -8.46 -13.81 -2.39
N PHE A 261 -7.29 -14.41 -2.20
CA PHE A 261 -7.11 -15.86 -2.31
C PHE A 261 -5.85 -16.33 -1.59
N VAL A 262 -5.73 -17.65 -1.40
CA VAL A 262 -4.51 -18.30 -0.92
C VAL A 262 -3.94 -19.16 -2.05
N ASP A 263 -2.63 -19.04 -2.31
CA ASP A 263 -1.95 -19.85 -3.33
C ASP A 263 -1.55 -21.24 -2.81
N ARG A 264 -0.83 -22.02 -3.64
CA ARG A 264 -0.37 -23.37 -3.26
C ARG A 264 0.73 -23.36 -2.20
N ASP A 265 1.43 -22.25 -2.06
CA ASP A 265 2.48 -22.03 -1.07
C ASP A 265 1.91 -21.45 0.24
N TRP A 266 0.57 -21.47 0.39
CA TRP A 266 -0.16 -20.96 1.55
C TRP A 266 -0.01 -19.46 1.80
N LYS A 267 0.41 -18.71 0.77
CA LYS A 267 0.51 -17.26 0.83
C LYS A 267 -0.85 -16.65 0.51
N GLN A 268 -1.29 -15.75 1.38
CA GLN A 268 -2.51 -14.98 1.17
C GLN A 268 -2.22 -13.76 0.29
N TRP A 269 -2.98 -13.66 -0.80
CA TRP A 269 -2.90 -12.60 -1.79
C TRP A 269 -4.11 -11.68 -1.71
N ARG A 270 -3.85 -10.38 -1.86
CA ARG A 270 -4.84 -9.32 -2.10
C ARG A 270 -4.35 -8.53 -3.29
N ILE A 271 -5.10 -8.55 -4.38
CA ILE A 271 -4.64 -8.02 -5.67
C ILE A 271 -5.75 -7.18 -6.29
N LEU A 272 -5.44 -5.91 -6.62
CA LEU A 272 -6.27 -5.09 -7.50
C LEU A 272 -6.19 -5.65 -8.92
N LEU A 273 -7.23 -6.38 -9.34
CA LEU A 273 -7.30 -7.00 -10.66
C LEU A 273 -7.59 -5.97 -11.76
N ALA A 274 -8.51 -5.04 -11.45
CA ALA A 274 -8.96 -4.06 -12.41
C ALA A 274 -9.44 -2.79 -11.72
N LEU A 275 -9.26 -1.66 -12.41
CA LEU A 275 -9.81 -0.36 -12.03
C LEU A 275 -10.56 0.28 -13.22
N PRO A 276 -11.62 -0.36 -13.75
CA PRO A 276 -12.35 0.16 -14.90
C PRO A 276 -12.96 1.54 -14.65
N ALA A 277 -13.06 2.32 -15.73
CA ALA A 277 -13.62 3.66 -15.68
C ALA A 277 -15.13 3.60 -15.85
N LEU A 278 -15.89 3.98 -14.82
CA LEU A 278 -17.34 4.08 -14.90
C LEU A 278 -17.74 5.28 -15.77
N ARG A 279 -18.38 5.01 -16.91
CA ARG A 279 -18.81 6.04 -17.89
C ARG A 279 -20.31 6.36 -17.79
N ASN A 280 -21.09 5.43 -17.27
CA ASN A 280 -22.55 5.52 -17.14
C ASN A 280 -22.95 5.66 -15.66
N ARG A 281 -24.26 5.77 -15.38
CA ARG A 281 -24.77 5.75 -14.00
C ARG A 281 -24.30 4.49 -13.26
N HIS A 282 -23.99 4.63 -11.97
CA HIS A 282 -23.48 3.55 -11.12
C HIS A 282 -24.61 2.60 -10.67
N THR A 283 -25.42 2.15 -11.63
CA THR A 283 -26.46 1.14 -11.42
C THR A 283 -25.82 -0.22 -11.15
N GLY A 284 -26.45 -1.08 -10.34
CA GLY A 284 -25.90 -2.39 -10.04
C GLY A 284 -25.61 -3.25 -11.27
N ALA A 285 -26.45 -3.19 -12.31
CA ALA A 285 -26.19 -3.90 -13.57
C ALA A 285 -24.87 -3.46 -14.23
N ALA A 286 -24.59 -2.17 -14.30
CA ALA A 286 -23.35 -1.65 -14.86
C ALA A 286 -22.11 -2.02 -14.03
N LEU A 287 -22.26 -2.12 -12.70
CA LEU A 287 -21.19 -2.62 -11.83
C LEU A 287 -20.96 -4.12 -12.06
N ALA A 288 -22.04 -4.90 -12.15
CA ALA A 288 -22.00 -6.33 -12.41
C ALA A 288 -21.35 -6.65 -13.76
N ASP A 289 -21.66 -5.91 -14.83
CA ASP A 289 -21.08 -6.10 -16.16
C ASP A 289 -19.55 -5.97 -16.12
N GLU A 290 -19.01 -4.91 -15.51
CA GLU A 290 -17.57 -4.68 -15.42
C GLU A 290 -16.86 -5.74 -14.53
N VAL A 291 -17.53 -6.20 -13.47
CA VAL A 291 -17.04 -7.29 -12.61
C VAL A 291 -17.04 -8.62 -13.37
N ALA A 292 -18.12 -8.94 -14.08
CA ALA A 292 -18.25 -10.15 -14.88
C ALA A 292 -17.22 -10.19 -16.02
N ASP A 293 -17.03 -9.07 -16.72
CA ASP A 293 -15.99 -8.93 -17.76
C ASP A 293 -14.59 -9.15 -17.18
N THR A 294 -14.32 -8.62 -15.98
CA THR A 294 -13.04 -8.82 -15.30
C THR A 294 -12.82 -10.29 -14.92
N ILE A 295 -13.83 -10.95 -14.35
CA ILE A 295 -13.80 -12.38 -14.01
C ILE A 295 -13.54 -13.22 -15.26
N CYS A 296 -14.25 -12.95 -16.36
CA CYS A 296 -14.09 -13.64 -17.63
C CYS A 296 -12.71 -13.40 -18.25
N ALA A 297 -12.19 -12.17 -18.19
CA ALA A 297 -10.88 -11.81 -18.73
C ALA A 297 -9.71 -12.54 -18.05
N PHE A 298 -9.89 -12.96 -16.78
CA PHE A 298 -8.92 -13.79 -16.05
C PHE A 298 -9.29 -15.28 -16.00
N GLY A 299 -10.41 -15.69 -16.60
CA GLY A 299 -10.87 -17.08 -16.66
C GLY A 299 -11.33 -17.65 -15.32
N LEU A 300 -11.91 -16.83 -14.44
CA LEU A 300 -12.17 -17.19 -13.04
C LEU A 300 -13.59 -17.72 -12.77
N GLN A 301 -14.38 -17.99 -13.80
CA GLN A 301 -15.80 -18.36 -13.68
C GLN A 301 -16.04 -19.56 -12.76
N ASP A 302 -15.19 -20.59 -12.86
CA ASP A 302 -15.32 -21.82 -12.06
C ASP A 302 -14.69 -21.70 -10.64
N ARG A 303 -14.10 -20.54 -10.32
CA ARG A 303 -13.35 -20.29 -9.09
C ARG A 303 -13.92 -19.15 -8.25
N ILE A 304 -15.18 -18.77 -8.48
CA ILE A 304 -15.85 -17.67 -7.77
C ILE A 304 -16.18 -18.07 -6.32
N GLY A 305 -15.56 -17.35 -5.38
CA GLY A 305 -15.79 -17.42 -3.95
C GLY A 305 -16.93 -16.53 -3.48
N TYR A 306 -16.63 -15.58 -2.60
CA TYR A 306 -17.59 -14.68 -1.95
C TYR A 306 -17.30 -13.22 -2.32
N TYR A 307 -18.32 -12.36 -2.22
CA TYR A 307 -18.23 -10.94 -2.52
C TYR A 307 -18.44 -10.11 -1.26
N THR A 308 -17.41 -9.40 -0.80
CA THR A 308 -17.52 -8.49 0.34
C THR A 308 -17.70 -7.06 -0.15
N LEU A 309 -18.90 -6.51 0.04
CA LEU A 309 -19.32 -5.23 -0.52
C LEU A 309 -19.89 -4.33 0.58
N ASP A 310 -19.90 -3.02 0.32
CA ASP A 310 -20.61 -2.10 1.17
C ASP A 310 -22.14 -2.33 1.12
N ASN A 311 -22.88 -1.56 1.91
CA ASN A 311 -24.32 -1.72 2.04
C ASN A 311 -25.12 -0.77 1.15
N ALA A 312 -24.50 -0.23 0.10
CA ALA A 312 -25.22 0.55 -0.91
C ALA A 312 -26.20 -0.35 -1.69
N THR A 313 -27.38 0.21 -1.99
CA THR A 313 -28.48 -0.52 -2.66
C THR A 313 -28.13 -0.98 -4.07
N ASN A 314 -27.27 -0.22 -4.77
CA ASN A 314 -26.75 -0.61 -6.08
C ASN A 314 -25.94 -1.92 -5.99
N ASN A 315 -25.21 -2.17 -4.91
CA ASN A 315 -24.50 -3.42 -4.70
C ASN A 315 -25.47 -4.59 -4.51
N ASP A 316 -26.64 -4.42 -3.88
CA ASP A 316 -27.68 -5.48 -3.82
C ASP A 316 -28.14 -5.87 -5.24
N THR A 317 -28.46 -4.88 -6.07
CA THR A 317 -28.83 -5.15 -7.48
C THR A 317 -27.67 -5.68 -8.34
N ALA A 318 -26.41 -5.35 -8.02
CA ALA A 318 -25.24 -5.91 -8.69
C ALA A 318 -25.07 -7.40 -8.38
N MET A 319 -25.28 -7.79 -7.12
CA MET A 319 -25.24 -9.20 -6.73
C MET A 319 -26.34 -10.02 -7.37
N GLU A 320 -27.52 -9.45 -7.59
CA GLU A 320 -28.60 -10.11 -8.35
C GLU A 320 -28.20 -10.39 -9.79
N ALA A 321 -27.58 -9.42 -10.47
CA ALA A 321 -27.10 -9.60 -11.83
C ALA A 321 -25.96 -10.62 -11.93
N LEU A 322 -24.98 -10.57 -11.02
CA LEU A 322 -23.87 -11.53 -10.97
C LEU A 322 -24.35 -12.95 -10.65
N ALA A 323 -25.32 -13.09 -9.76
CA ALA A 323 -25.94 -14.38 -9.43
C ALA A 323 -26.66 -15.00 -10.63
N ALA A 324 -27.34 -14.18 -11.44
CA ALA A 324 -27.99 -14.63 -12.66
C ALA A 324 -26.98 -15.03 -13.75
N GLU A 325 -25.86 -14.32 -13.87
CA GLU A 325 -24.81 -14.59 -14.86
C GLU A 325 -24.01 -15.87 -14.54
N PHE A 326 -23.67 -16.08 -13.27
CA PHE A 326 -22.77 -17.17 -12.84
C PHE A 326 -23.47 -18.31 -12.07
N ASP A 327 -24.81 -18.29 -12.00
CA ASP A 327 -25.65 -19.32 -11.35
C ASP A 327 -25.25 -19.63 -9.90
N PHE A 328 -25.36 -18.63 -9.01
CA PHE A 328 -25.12 -18.80 -7.57
C PHE A 328 -26.18 -18.13 -6.71
N ASP A 329 -26.28 -18.55 -5.44
CA ASP A 329 -27.15 -17.90 -4.44
C ASP A 329 -26.55 -16.55 -3.99
N LYS A 330 -27.26 -15.45 -4.31
CA LYS A 330 -26.82 -14.09 -4.01
C LYS A 330 -26.68 -13.82 -2.50
N ASP A 331 -27.55 -14.41 -1.68
CA ASP A 331 -27.61 -14.13 -0.25
C ASP A 331 -26.55 -14.93 0.50
N GLU A 332 -26.21 -16.13 0.02
CA GLU A 332 -25.08 -16.91 0.53
C GLU A 332 -23.73 -16.30 0.12
N ARG A 333 -23.58 -15.85 -1.14
CA ARG A 333 -22.29 -15.35 -1.65
C ARG A 333 -21.99 -13.89 -1.30
N ARG A 334 -22.96 -13.13 -0.82
CA ARG A 334 -22.79 -11.73 -0.41
C ARG A 334 -22.39 -11.62 1.06
N ILE A 335 -21.26 -10.98 1.30
CA ILE A 335 -20.76 -10.61 2.62
C ILE A 335 -20.90 -9.10 2.80
N ARG A 336 -21.49 -8.69 3.92
CA ARG A 336 -21.65 -7.29 4.32
C ARG A 336 -20.29 -6.74 4.80
N CYS A 337 -19.92 -5.54 4.37
CA CYS A 337 -18.69 -4.89 4.84
C CYS A 337 -18.84 -4.43 6.30
N ALA A 338 -18.03 -4.99 7.21
CA ALA A 338 -18.12 -4.68 8.63
C ALA A 338 -17.87 -3.22 8.98
N PRO A 339 -16.74 -2.63 8.57
CA PRO A 339 -16.46 -1.22 8.87
C PRO A 339 -17.55 -0.26 8.37
N HIS A 340 -18.23 -0.60 7.27
CA HIS A 340 -19.29 0.23 6.71
C HIS A 340 -20.57 0.21 7.56
N PHE A 341 -21.08 -0.95 7.97
CA PHE A 341 -22.27 -0.92 8.84
C PHE A 341 -21.96 -0.49 10.27
N LEU A 342 -20.75 -0.71 10.78
CA LEU A 342 -20.34 -0.16 12.08
C LEU A 342 -20.37 1.37 12.04
N ASN A 343 -19.91 1.97 10.93
CA ASN A 343 -20.06 3.40 10.67
C ASN A 343 -21.53 3.85 10.71
N LEU A 344 -22.43 3.11 10.08
CA LEU A 344 -23.86 3.42 10.10
C LEU A 344 -24.48 3.27 11.50
N ALA A 345 -24.09 2.25 12.27
CA ALA A 345 -24.57 2.04 13.63
C ALA A 345 -24.13 3.16 14.57
N VAL A 346 -22.86 3.57 14.51
CA VAL A 346 -22.36 4.69 15.32
C VAL A 346 -22.97 6.02 14.90
N ARG A 347 -23.12 6.28 13.60
CA ARG A 347 -23.79 7.50 13.13
C ARG A 347 -25.26 7.53 13.53
N ALA A 348 -25.96 6.40 13.50
CA ALA A 348 -27.32 6.28 14.02
C ALA A 348 -27.38 6.53 15.54
N MET A 349 -26.37 6.09 16.30
CA MET A 349 -26.24 6.44 17.71
C MET A 349 -26.09 7.95 17.88
N MET A 350 -25.10 8.59 17.23
CA MET A 350 -24.76 9.99 17.44
C MET A 350 -25.78 11.00 16.88
N TYR A 351 -26.45 10.65 15.78
CA TYR A 351 -27.30 11.57 15.02
C TYR A 351 -28.71 11.02 14.74
N GLY A 352 -29.03 9.78 15.07
CA GLY A 352 -30.32 9.18 14.69
C GLY A 352 -30.52 9.09 13.17
N SER A 353 -31.77 8.95 12.74
CA SER A 353 -32.21 8.93 11.36
C SER A 353 -32.73 10.28 10.86
N LYS A 354 -33.01 10.40 9.56
CA LYS A 354 -33.56 11.63 8.96
C LYS A 354 -34.83 12.13 9.67
N ARG A 355 -35.66 11.21 10.17
CA ARG A 355 -36.94 11.47 10.85
C ARG A 355 -36.82 11.57 12.37
N ASP A 356 -35.68 11.19 12.96
CA ASP A 356 -35.51 11.25 14.40
C ASP A 356 -35.25 12.68 14.87
N ASN A 357 -35.97 13.06 15.91
CA ASN A 357 -35.73 14.29 16.67
C ASN A 357 -35.59 13.88 18.15
N PHE A 358 -34.39 14.08 18.71
CA PHE A 358 -34.09 13.61 20.07
C PHE A 358 -34.96 14.31 21.12
N ASP A 359 -35.34 15.56 20.88
CA ASP A 359 -36.23 16.30 21.76
C ASP A 359 -37.68 15.78 21.69
N GLU A 360 -38.15 15.35 20.51
CA GLU A 360 -39.48 14.73 20.34
C GLU A 360 -39.51 13.31 20.93
N LEU A 361 -38.45 12.52 20.74
CA LEU A 361 -38.31 11.19 21.33
C LEU A 361 -38.29 11.25 22.87
N LEU A 362 -37.60 12.25 23.43
CA LEU A 362 -37.63 12.53 24.86
C LEU A 362 -39.03 12.93 25.34
N ALA A 363 -39.75 13.76 24.57
CA ALA A 363 -41.10 14.22 24.92
C ALA A 363 -42.14 13.08 24.85
N HIS A 364 -42.02 12.16 23.89
CA HIS A 364 -42.91 11.01 23.73
C HIS A 364 -42.79 9.99 24.87
N TRP A 365 -41.61 9.90 25.51
CA TRP A 365 -41.37 9.03 26.67
C TRP A 365 -42.20 9.44 27.91
N GLY A 366 -42.57 10.72 28.02
CA GLY A 366 -43.41 11.23 29.11
C GLY A 366 -42.73 11.29 30.51
N ASP A 367 -43.41 11.99 31.42
CA ASP A 367 -42.94 12.41 32.76
C ASP A 367 -43.29 11.43 33.89
N LYS A 368 -43.66 10.18 33.60
CA LYS A 368 -44.07 9.23 34.65
C LYS A 368 -42.84 8.68 35.38
N ASP A 369 -42.61 9.19 36.59
CA ASP A 369 -41.50 8.85 37.50
C ASP A 369 -41.47 7.39 38.00
N PHE A 370 -42.46 6.56 37.67
CA PHE A 370 -42.52 5.14 38.04
C PHE A 370 -43.00 4.31 36.85
N MET A 371 -42.05 3.84 36.04
CA MET A 371 -42.23 2.77 35.06
C MET A 371 -41.40 1.57 35.50
N THR A 372 -41.90 0.35 35.29
CA THR A 372 -41.06 -0.84 35.44
C THR A 372 -40.04 -0.90 34.29
N GLU A 373 -38.90 -1.56 34.47
CA GLU A 373 -37.90 -1.71 33.39
C GLU A 373 -38.52 -2.32 32.11
N GLU A 374 -39.47 -3.24 32.27
CA GLU A 374 -40.21 -3.85 31.16
C GLU A 374 -41.12 -2.85 30.43
N ASP A 375 -41.80 -1.94 31.17
CA ASP A 375 -42.63 -0.89 30.58
C ASP A 375 -41.80 0.19 29.87
N GLU A 376 -40.65 0.58 30.45
CA GLU A 376 -39.69 1.49 29.80
C GLU A 376 -39.17 0.89 28.49
N GLN A 377 -38.81 -0.39 28.50
CA GLN A 377 -38.26 -1.08 27.34
C GLN A 377 -39.31 -1.28 26.23
N ARG A 378 -40.58 -1.47 26.61
CA ARG A 378 -41.71 -1.56 25.68
C ARG A 378 -42.03 -0.22 25.02
N GLN A 379 -42.22 0.84 25.79
CA GLN A 379 -42.52 2.18 25.25
C GLN A 379 -41.41 2.71 24.36
N LEU A 380 -40.15 2.43 24.71
CA LEU A 380 -39.00 2.79 23.89
C LEU A 380 -38.96 2.03 22.56
N SER A 381 -39.25 0.73 22.60
CA SER A 381 -39.32 -0.09 21.38
C SER A 381 -40.48 0.37 20.50
N ASP A 382 -41.63 0.70 21.08
CA ASP A 382 -42.81 1.19 20.38
C ASP A 382 -42.55 2.58 19.76
N ALA A 383 -41.96 3.52 20.49
CA ALA A 383 -41.62 4.85 19.98
C ALA A 383 -40.60 4.80 18.82
N ILE A 384 -39.59 3.92 18.92
CA ILE A 384 -38.59 3.70 17.87
C ILE A 384 -39.19 2.97 16.65
N ASN A 385 -40.25 2.17 16.83
CA ASN A 385 -40.92 1.43 15.76
C ASN A 385 -42.03 2.23 15.07
N GLU A 386 -42.79 3.06 15.79
CA GLU A 386 -43.82 3.94 15.22
C GLU A 386 -43.24 5.04 14.33
N LEU A 387 -42.01 5.50 14.62
CA LEU A 387 -41.28 6.48 13.80
C LEU A 387 -40.48 5.83 12.65
N GLY A 388 -40.34 4.51 12.64
CA GLY A 388 -39.46 3.76 11.75
C GLY A 388 -40.20 2.83 10.77
N THR A 389 -40.74 3.38 9.69
CA THR A 389 -41.06 2.63 8.47
C THR A 389 -40.50 3.35 7.24
N ASP A 390 -39.87 2.56 6.37
CA ASP A 390 -39.23 2.86 5.07
C ASP A 390 -37.70 3.00 5.06
N ASP A 391 -37.11 2.20 4.16
CA ASP A 391 -35.70 1.95 3.83
C ASP A 391 -34.86 3.18 3.42
N ASP A 392 -35.28 4.40 3.68
CA ASP A 392 -34.51 5.62 3.35
C ASP A 392 -33.63 6.09 4.52
N PHE A 393 -32.82 5.18 5.07
CA PHE A 393 -31.69 5.53 5.92
C PHE A 393 -30.43 5.78 5.09
N GLY A 394 -30.58 6.43 3.93
CA GLY A 394 -29.47 7.20 3.37
C GLY A 394 -28.95 8.12 4.46
N THR A 395 -27.63 8.31 4.49
CA THR A 395 -26.94 9.34 5.27
C THR A 395 -27.86 10.57 5.42
N PRO A 396 -27.99 11.21 6.61
CA PRO A 396 -28.59 12.55 6.66
C PRO A 396 -27.99 13.33 5.50
N SER A 397 -28.78 14.09 4.74
CA SER A 397 -28.40 14.77 3.49
C SER A 397 -27.25 15.78 3.69
N MET A 398 -26.09 15.32 4.16
CA MET A 398 -24.82 16.01 4.20
C MET A 398 -24.17 15.93 2.81
N GLU A 399 -24.62 15.01 1.95
CA GLU A 399 -24.17 14.86 0.56
C GLU A 399 -24.84 15.86 -0.39
N GLU A 400 -26.17 16.06 -0.32
CA GLU A 400 -26.86 17.03 -1.19
C GLU A 400 -26.40 18.48 -0.98
N ASP A 401 -25.87 18.81 0.19
CA ASP A 401 -25.44 20.18 0.53
C ASP A 401 -23.98 20.49 0.17
N LEU A 402 -23.20 19.51 -0.29
CA LEU A 402 -21.84 19.71 -0.84
C LEU A 402 -21.79 19.55 -2.37
N GLU A 403 -22.81 18.94 -2.98
CA GLU A 403 -22.86 18.76 -4.45
C GLU A 403 -23.07 20.07 -5.23
N LEU A 404 -23.43 21.17 -4.57
CA LEU A 404 -23.47 22.51 -5.19
C LEU A 404 -22.16 23.32 -5.05
N GLU A 405 -21.16 22.88 -4.27
CA GLU A 405 -19.87 23.59 -4.14
C GLU A 405 -18.86 23.29 -5.27
N THR A 406 -19.28 22.59 -6.35
CA THR A 406 -18.35 22.15 -7.40
C THR A 406 -18.70 22.64 -8.81
N ALA A 407 -18.76 23.97 -8.99
CA ALA A 407 -18.63 24.62 -10.29
C ALA A 407 -17.54 25.73 -10.23
N PRO A 408 -16.84 26.03 -11.35
CA PRO A 408 -15.43 26.37 -11.35
C PRO A 408 -15.18 27.88 -11.30
N GLU A 409 -14.10 28.33 -10.62
CA GLU A 409 -13.23 29.45 -11.05
C GLU A 409 -12.03 29.62 -10.10
N GLN A 410 -10.81 29.33 -10.59
CA GLN A 410 -9.75 30.31 -10.94
C GLN A 410 -8.91 30.80 -9.75
N SER A 411 -7.60 30.52 -9.84
CA SER A 411 -6.43 31.19 -9.23
C SER A 411 -6.50 31.60 -7.75
N GLN A 412 -5.50 31.14 -6.99
CA GLN A 412 -5.09 31.76 -5.72
C GLN A 412 -5.00 33.28 -5.87
N ASP A 413 -5.76 33.99 -5.03
CA ASP A 413 -5.57 35.36 -4.50
C ASP A 413 -6.85 36.21 -4.31
N GLN A 414 -8.03 35.60 -4.13
CA GLN A 414 -9.15 36.27 -3.45
C GLN A 414 -9.84 35.31 -2.48
N CYS A 415 -10.03 35.79 -1.24
CA CYS A 415 -10.88 35.18 -0.23
C CYS A 415 -12.29 35.01 -0.80
N GLN A 416 -12.63 33.81 -1.28
CA GLN A 416 -14.00 33.50 -1.67
C GLN A 416 -14.81 33.31 -0.39
N VAL A 417 -15.70 34.26 -0.14
CA VAL A 417 -16.68 34.26 0.95
C VAL A 417 -17.44 32.92 0.92
N PRO A 418 -17.40 32.10 1.98
CA PRO A 418 -18.19 30.89 2.05
C PRO A 418 -19.68 31.23 1.92
N GLU A 419 -20.44 30.40 1.19
CA GLU A 419 -21.90 30.52 1.13
C GLU A 419 -22.46 30.67 2.54
N ILE A 420 -23.32 31.68 2.72
CA ILE A 420 -24.03 31.93 3.98
C ILE A 420 -24.91 30.71 4.25
N ILE A 421 -24.45 29.82 5.13
CA ILE A 421 -25.29 28.76 5.68
C ILE A 421 -26.49 29.45 6.33
N ASN A 422 -27.68 29.24 5.77
CA ASN A 422 -28.90 29.85 6.28
C ASN A 422 -29.19 29.33 7.71
N ALA A 423 -29.88 30.13 8.52
CA ALA A 423 -30.24 29.75 9.90
C ALA A 423 -30.99 28.41 9.97
N GLU A 424 -31.75 28.07 8.91
CA GLU A 424 -32.46 26.80 8.78
C GLU A 424 -31.54 25.57 8.74
N LYS A 425 -30.36 25.65 8.11
CA LYS A 425 -29.37 24.55 8.05
C LYS A 425 -28.66 24.32 9.40
N VAL A 426 -28.40 25.38 10.17
CA VAL A 426 -27.82 25.28 11.53
C VAL A 426 -28.84 24.70 12.52
N ASP A 427 -30.10 25.11 12.42
CA ASP A 427 -31.19 24.58 13.24
C ASP A 427 -31.49 23.10 12.94
N LYS A 428 -31.26 22.63 11.70
CA LYS A 428 -31.40 21.21 11.31
C LYS A 428 -30.50 20.26 12.10
N TYR A 429 -29.28 20.64 12.48
CA TYR A 429 -28.37 19.75 13.21
C TYR A 429 -28.61 19.77 14.71
N ARG A 430 -29.18 20.86 15.26
CA ARG A 430 -29.44 20.99 16.70
C ARG A 430 -30.43 19.92 17.21
N LYS A 431 -31.35 19.45 16.37
CA LYS A 431 -32.32 18.37 16.67
C LYS A 431 -31.68 17.01 16.99
N PHE A 432 -30.38 16.86 16.70
CA PHE A 432 -29.59 15.66 16.98
C PHE A 432 -28.85 15.73 18.32
N GLY A 433 -29.19 16.70 19.17
CA GLY A 433 -28.64 16.83 20.52
C GLY A 433 -27.20 17.37 20.56
N PRO A 434 -26.40 16.99 21.58
CA PRO A 434 -25.08 17.58 21.84
C PRO A 434 -24.08 17.43 20.68
N PHE A 435 -24.10 16.29 19.98
CA PHE A 435 -23.21 16.05 18.84
C PHE A 435 -23.54 16.94 17.63
N GLY A 436 -24.83 17.27 17.45
CA GLY A 436 -25.28 18.26 16.47
C GLY A 436 -24.78 19.67 16.78
N LYS A 437 -24.82 20.08 18.05
CA LYS A 437 -24.24 21.35 18.50
C LYS A 437 -22.73 21.42 18.27
N LEU A 438 -21.99 20.36 18.58
CA LEU A 438 -20.55 20.29 18.32
C LEU A 438 -20.23 20.40 16.82
N HIS A 439 -21.02 19.75 15.96
CA HIS A 439 -20.88 19.88 14.52
C HIS A 439 -21.11 21.33 14.05
N ASN A 440 -22.15 21.99 14.57
CA ASN A 440 -22.43 23.40 14.28
C ASN A 440 -21.28 24.33 14.73
N ILE A 441 -20.67 24.08 15.90
CA ILE A 441 -19.47 24.82 16.35
C ILE A 441 -18.32 24.62 15.36
N GLY A 442 -18.08 23.39 14.92
CA GLY A 442 -17.04 23.08 13.93
C GLY A 442 -17.23 23.82 12.61
N ILE A 443 -18.47 23.87 12.11
CA ILE A 443 -18.84 24.66 10.92
C ILE A 443 -18.56 26.15 11.16
N ALA A 444 -19.00 26.71 12.29
CA ALA A 444 -18.80 28.13 12.60
C ALA A 444 -17.32 28.52 12.66
N LEU A 445 -16.48 27.67 13.27
CA LEU A 445 -15.03 27.86 13.34
C LEU A 445 -14.35 27.75 11.96
N ARG A 446 -14.88 26.90 11.07
CA ARG A 446 -14.37 26.77 9.70
C ARG A 446 -14.68 28.01 8.84
N MET A 447 -15.88 28.57 9.01
CA MET A 447 -16.36 29.67 8.17
C MET A 447 -15.93 31.06 8.65
N ASN A 448 -15.53 31.21 9.92
CA ASN A 448 -15.20 32.50 10.51
C ASN A 448 -13.82 32.47 11.19
N SER A 449 -12.84 33.14 10.56
CA SER A 449 -11.47 33.23 11.06
C SER A 449 -11.38 33.93 12.42
N GLN A 450 -12.26 34.90 12.71
CA GLN A 450 -12.27 35.58 14.01
C GLN A 450 -12.73 34.64 15.12
N LEU A 451 -13.74 33.79 14.86
CA LEU A 451 -14.17 32.78 15.82
C LEU A 451 -13.08 31.71 16.04
N LEU A 452 -12.34 31.35 14.99
CA LEU A 452 -11.21 30.44 15.11
C LEU A 452 -10.08 31.02 15.97
N GLU A 453 -9.75 32.30 15.78
CA GLU A 453 -8.77 32.99 16.64
C GLU A 453 -9.26 33.15 18.08
N ASP A 454 -10.54 33.49 18.28
CA ASP A 454 -11.15 33.57 19.60
C ASP A 454 -11.10 32.20 20.32
N PHE A 455 -11.24 31.08 19.59
CA PHE A 455 -11.04 29.72 20.12
C PHE A 455 -9.59 29.45 20.53
N TYR A 456 -8.61 29.83 19.70
CA TYR A 456 -7.19 29.67 20.02
C TYR A 456 -6.76 30.52 21.21
N GLU A 457 -7.29 31.73 21.32
CA GLU A 457 -7.04 32.61 22.45
C GLU A 457 -7.67 32.06 23.73
N ALA A 458 -8.89 31.54 23.66
CA ALA A 458 -9.52 30.88 24.80
C ALA A 458 -8.72 29.65 25.29
N GLN A 459 -8.07 28.91 24.39
CA GLN A 459 -7.13 27.83 24.78
C GLN A 459 -5.91 28.38 25.53
N ARG A 460 -5.28 29.44 25.02
CA ARG A 460 -4.13 30.10 25.68
C ARG A 460 -4.48 30.65 27.07
N GLN A 461 -5.71 31.14 27.24
CA GLN A 461 -6.18 31.66 28.54
C GLN A 461 -6.49 30.55 29.54
N THR A 462 -7.11 29.46 29.09
CA THR A 462 -7.58 28.39 29.99
C THR A 462 -6.49 27.39 30.32
N ALA A 463 -5.51 27.18 29.43
CA ALA A 463 -4.38 26.28 29.63
C ALA A 463 -3.09 26.85 28.98
N PRO A 464 -2.42 27.84 29.61
CA PRO A 464 -1.29 28.56 29.02
C PRO A 464 -0.06 27.69 28.68
N THR A 465 0.09 26.54 29.36
CA THR A 465 1.22 25.63 29.22
C THR A 465 0.98 24.52 28.20
N GLU A 466 -0.26 24.36 27.72
CA GLU A 466 -0.60 23.31 26.76
C GLU A 466 -0.46 23.80 25.31
N PRO A 467 -0.16 22.90 24.36
CA PRO A 467 -0.20 23.26 22.94
C PRO A 467 -1.62 23.62 22.52
N VAL A 468 -1.73 24.70 21.72
CA VAL A 468 -2.98 25.08 21.04
C VAL A 468 -3.27 24.04 19.97
N LEU A 469 -4.47 23.46 20.02
CA LEU A 469 -4.90 22.43 19.09
C LEU A 469 -5.96 22.98 18.14
N ALA A 470 -5.83 22.66 16.85
CA ALA A 470 -6.85 22.96 15.85
C ALA A 470 -8.19 22.27 16.17
N TRP A 471 -9.31 22.82 15.72
CA TRP A 471 -10.57 22.07 15.75
C TRP A 471 -10.51 20.89 14.78
N VAL A 472 -11.03 19.73 15.19
CA VAL A 472 -11.12 18.56 14.31
C VAL A 472 -12.43 18.64 13.53
N GLN A 473 -12.33 18.83 12.22
CA GLN A 473 -13.48 18.87 11.32
C GLN A 473 -13.93 17.44 11.00
N ASN A 474 -15.17 17.12 11.33
CA ASN A 474 -15.77 15.84 10.99
C ASN A 474 -16.21 15.79 9.52
N VAL A 475 -16.17 14.60 8.92
CA VAL A 475 -16.59 14.33 7.54
C VAL A 475 -17.81 13.41 7.55
N CYS A 476 -18.70 13.57 6.56
CA CYS A 476 -19.94 12.79 6.49
C CYS A 476 -19.74 11.29 6.25
N THR A 477 -18.57 10.89 5.76
CA THR A 477 -18.33 9.52 5.30
C THR A 477 -17.80 8.57 6.37
N ARG A 478 -17.24 9.07 7.48
CA ARG A 478 -16.58 8.23 8.51
C ARG A 478 -16.78 8.73 9.93
N TRP A 479 -17.39 7.89 10.76
CA TRP A 479 -17.71 8.16 12.16
C TRP A 479 -16.48 8.40 13.04
N GLN A 480 -15.31 7.89 12.66
CA GLN A 480 -14.08 8.15 13.42
C GLN A 480 -13.71 9.64 13.44
N SER A 481 -14.14 10.41 12.42
CA SER A 481 -13.96 11.86 12.41
C SER A 481 -14.95 12.57 13.34
N ASP A 482 -16.17 12.04 13.49
CA ASP A 482 -17.18 12.50 14.46
C ASP A 482 -16.69 12.23 15.89
N GLU A 483 -16.11 11.04 16.13
CA GLU A 483 -15.49 10.67 17.40
C GLU A 483 -14.32 11.59 17.74
N ALA A 484 -13.37 11.79 16.81
CA ALA A 484 -12.21 12.65 17.03
C ALA A 484 -12.60 14.13 17.29
N MET A 485 -13.66 14.62 16.65
CA MET A 485 -14.24 15.94 16.95
C MET A 485 -14.73 15.99 18.39
N ALA A 486 -15.52 15.01 18.82
CA ALA A 486 -16.04 14.96 20.18
C ALA A 486 -14.94 14.79 21.24
N SER A 487 -13.94 13.93 21.00
CA SER A 487 -12.79 13.80 21.92
C SER A 487 -12.00 15.11 22.02
N ARG A 488 -11.79 15.83 20.90
CA ARG A 488 -11.13 17.14 20.91
C ARG A 488 -11.95 18.18 21.67
N ALA A 489 -13.27 18.18 21.47
CA ALA A 489 -14.19 19.08 22.15
C ALA A 489 -14.18 18.85 23.67
N LEU A 490 -14.16 17.59 24.13
CA LEU A 490 -14.02 17.24 25.55
C LEU A 490 -12.67 17.70 26.12
N LEU A 491 -11.56 17.42 25.42
CA LEU A 491 -10.22 17.84 25.83
C LEU A 491 -10.12 19.36 25.98
N LYS A 492 -10.77 20.12 25.08
CA LYS A 492 -10.76 21.58 25.08
C LYS A 492 -12.08 22.20 25.57
N ARG A 493 -12.84 21.48 26.41
CA ARG A 493 -14.15 21.91 26.94
C ARG A 493 -14.10 23.28 27.61
N SER A 494 -13.10 23.52 28.46
CA SER A 494 -12.90 24.81 29.13
C SER A 494 -12.70 25.95 28.13
N ALA A 495 -11.91 25.72 27.08
CA ALA A 495 -11.66 26.70 26.03
C ALA A 495 -12.92 26.97 25.17
N VAL A 496 -13.68 25.93 24.80
CA VAL A 496 -14.95 26.10 24.07
C VAL A 496 -15.93 26.95 24.87
N ASN A 497 -16.14 26.61 26.15
CA ASN A 497 -17.03 27.36 27.02
C ASN A 497 -16.53 28.80 27.22
N ARG A 498 -15.21 29.00 27.42
CA ARG A 498 -14.64 30.34 27.58
C ARG A 498 -14.81 31.20 26.33
N MET A 499 -14.60 30.63 25.14
CA MET A 499 -14.83 31.32 23.87
C MET A 499 -16.28 31.80 23.77
N LEU A 500 -17.25 30.94 24.04
CA LEU A 500 -18.66 31.31 24.02
C LEU A 500 -18.99 32.39 25.06
N SER A 501 -18.44 32.31 26.27
CA SER A 501 -18.60 33.36 27.29
C SER A 501 -18.03 34.71 26.85
N ILE A 502 -16.85 34.74 26.22
CA ILE A 502 -16.26 35.99 25.70
C ILE A 502 -17.15 36.61 24.61
N ILE A 503 -17.72 35.79 23.73
CA ILE A 503 -18.64 36.24 22.68
C ILE A 503 -19.91 36.83 23.31
N GLU A 504 -20.45 36.18 24.33
CA GLU A 504 -21.62 36.67 25.07
C GLU A 504 -21.33 37.98 25.81
N GLU A 505 -20.21 38.07 26.54
CA GLU A 505 -19.74 39.28 27.22
C GLU A 505 -19.56 40.45 26.22
N ARG A 506 -18.99 40.18 25.04
CA ARG A 506 -18.81 41.17 23.96
C ARG A 506 -20.15 41.66 23.41
N TRP A 507 -21.12 40.77 23.22
CA TRP A 507 -22.46 41.13 22.75
C TRP A 507 -23.25 41.94 23.78
N VAL A 508 -23.21 41.54 25.06
CA VAL A 508 -23.87 42.26 26.15
C VAL A 508 -23.27 43.65 26.35
N SER A 509 -21.94 43.77 26.34
CA SER A 509 -21.24 45.06 26.51
C SER A 509 -21.50 46.06 25.37
N GLN A 510 -21.85 45.57 24.18
CA GLN A 510 -22.24 46.39 23.03
C GLN A 510 -23.73 46.82 23.05
N GLY A 511 -24.48 46.47 24.10
CA GLY A 511 -25.91 46.79 24.19
C GLY A 511 -26.78 45.95 23.26
N GLY A 512 -26.36 44.73 22.94
CA GLY A 512 -27.06 43.83 22.04
C GLY A 512 -28.50 43.53 22.46
N LYS A 513 -29.42 43.48 21.49
CA LYS A 513 -30.82 43.07 21.68
C LYS A 513 -30.97 41.59 21.32
N GLU A 514 -31.93 40.88 21.90
CA GLU A 514 -32.12 39.42 21.68
C GLU A 514 -32.24 39.04 20.19
N GLN A 515 -32.84 39.91 19.38
CA GLN A 515 -32.93 39.77 17.92
C GLN A 515 -31.56 39.73 17.20
N ASP A 516 -30.53 40.31 17.80
CA ASP A 516 -29.16 40.44 17.26
C ASP A 516 -28.18 39.49 17.97
N ARG A 517 -28.69 38.52 18.75
CA ARG A 517 -27.85 37.58 19.51
C ARG A 517 -27.05 36.66 18.57
N PRO A 518 -25.72 36.55 18.72
CA PRO A 518 -24.90 35.69 17.87
C PRO A 518 -25.41 34.24 17.86
N ALA A 519 -25.63 33.69 16.67
CA ALA A 519 -26.23 32.37 16.50
C ALA A 519 -25.43 31.25 17.19
N ILE A 520 -24.09 31.36 17.24
CA ILE A 520 -23.21 30.38 17.89
C ILE A 520 -23.48 30.23 19.40
N LEU A 521 -24.03 31.25 20.06
CA LEU A 521 -24.38 31.16 21.49
C LEU A 521 -25.51 30.17 21.77
N LYS A 522 -26.33 29.84 20.76
CA LYS A 522 -27.35 28.78 20.84
C LYS A 522 -26.75 27.37 20.86
N GLU A 523 -25.49 27.23 20.46
CA GLU A 523 -24.76 25.97 20.44
C GLU A 523 -24.02 25.71 21.76
N ASN A 524 -24.31 26.46 22.84
CA ASN A 524 -23.73 26.19 24.15
C ASN A 524 -24.23 24.84 24.71
N LEU A 525 -23.30 24.01 25.19
CA LEU A 525 -23.58 22.71 25.81
C LEU A 525 -23.67 22.90 27.33
N SER A 526 -24.77 22.44 27.92
CA SER A 526 -24.93 22.33 29.37
C SER A 526 -24.02 21.26 29.97
N LEU A 527 -23.87 21.26 31.31
CA LEU A 527 -23.08 20.25 32.02
C LEU A 527 -23.58 18.83 31.73
N GLU A 528 -24.90 18.64 31.72
CA GLU A 528 -25.53 17.35 31.40
C GLU A 528 -25.27 16.91 29.95
N GLU A 529 -25.31 17.84 28.98
CA GLU A 529 -24.97 17.54 27.59
C GLU A 529 -23.48 17.17 27.42
N TRP A 530 -22.58 17.79 28.17
CA TRP A 530 -21.17 17.39 28.21
C TRP A 530 -20.98 15.99 28.81
N LYS A 531 -21.77 15.61 29.81
CA LYS A 531 -21.79 14.23 30.34
C LYS A 531 -22.25 13.24 29.28
N VAL A 532 -23.29 13.57 28.49
CA VAL A 532 -23.74 12.74 27.37
C VAL A 532 -22.61 12.51 26.36
N VAL A 533 -21.90 13.56 25.95
CA VAL A 533 -20.77 13.44 25.01
C VAL A 533 -19.68 12.54 25.60
N ALA A 534 -19.32 12.71 26.87
CA ALA A 534 -18.31 11.90 27.54
C ALA A 534 -18.71 10.41 27.65
N THR A 535 -19.95 10.12 28.03
CA THR A 535 -20.44 8.75 28.17
C THR A 535 -20.57 8.04 26.83
N VAL A 536 -21.06 8.71 25.79
CA VAL A 536 -21.09 8.13 24.44
C VAL A 536 -19.67 7.85 23.92
N GLN A 537 -18.68 8.71 24.21
CA GLN A 537 -17.28 8.45 23.84
C GLN A 537 -16.70 7.18 24.49
N LYS A 538 -17.10 6.86 25.73
CA LYS A 538 -16.76 5.60 26.40
C LYS A 538 -17.40 4.40 25.70
N ILE A 539 -18.69 4.48 25.44
CA ILE A 539 -19.46 3.42 24.75
C ILE A 539 -18.88 3.11 23.36
N LEU A 540 -18.31 4.11 22.69
CA LEU A 540 -17.72 3.96 21.35
C LEU A 540 -16.30 3.38 21.33
N GLN A 541 -15.63 3.18 22.47
CA GLN A 541 -14.26 2.63 22.48
C GLN A 541 -14.18 1.21 21.88
N PRO A 542 -15.04 0.24 22.24
CA PRO A 542 -15.05 -1.07 21.59
C PRO A 542 -15.33 -1.00 20.08
N PHE A 543 -16.20 -0.08 19.64
CA PHE A 543 -16.48 0.15 18.21
C PHE A 543 -15.24 0.64 17.45
N LYS A 544 -14.41 1.47 18.08
CA LYS A 544 -13.16 2.00 17.50
C LYS A 544 -12.14 0.88 17.30
N VAL A 545 -11.96 0.05 18.31
CA VAL A 545 -11.08 -1.14 18.26
C VAL A 545 -11.58 -2.11 17.19
N ALA A 546 -12.88 -2.46 17.23
CA ALA A 546 -13.51 -3.36 16.27
C ALA A 546 -13.40 -2.86 14.82
N SER A 547 -13.64 -1.57 14.58
CA SER A 547 -13.53 -0.98 13.24
C SER A 547 -12.11 -1.08 12.69
N LYS A 548 -11.10 -0.81 13.52
CA LYS A 548 -9.70 -0.93 13.11
C LYS A 548 -9.30 -2.38 12.88
N GLN A 549 -9.71 -3.28 13.77
CA GLN A 549 -9.44 -4.72 13.67
C GLN A 549 -10.00 -5.28 12.37
N LEU A 550 -11.30 -5.09 12.10
CA LEU A 550 -11.98 -5.64 10.91
C LEU A 550 -11.59 -4.96 9.59
N GLN A 551 -10.90 -3.82 9.61
CA GLN A 551 -10.31 -3.22 8.39
C GLN A 551 -9.00 -3.91 7.96
N GLY A 552 -8.29 -4.56 8.89
CA GLY A 552 -6.95 -5.13 8.69
C GLY A 552 -5.87 -4.11 8.31
N GLU A 553 -4.63 -4.56 8.14
CA GLU A 553 -3.45 -3.70 7.90
C GLU A 553 -3.16 -3.41 6.41
N GLY A 554 -3.78 -4.15 5.48
CA GLY A 554 -3.65 -3.92 4.03
C GLY A 554 -2.30 -4.31 3.41
N ILE A 555 -1.53 -5.17 4.08
CA ILE A 555 -0.21 -5.63 3.61
C ILE A 555 -0.40 -6.90 2.77
N SER A 556 0.04 -6.88 1.51
CA SER A 556 -0.02 -8.05 0.63
C SER A 556 1.03 -9.11 1.01
N GLY A 557 0.68 -10.39 0.94
CA GLY A 557 1.59 -11.51 1.21
C GLY A 557 1.76 -11.91 2.68
N LYS A 558 1.09 -11.23 3.61
CA LYS A 558 0.95 -11.66 5.01
C LYS A 558 -0.52 -11.59 5.39
N ARG A 559 -0.99 -12.57 6.16
CA ARG A 559 -2.26 -12.40 6.85
C ARG A 559 -2.10 -11.25 7.84
N SER A 560 -2.97 -10.25 7.74
CA SER A 560 -3.08 -9.20 8.74
C SER A 560 -3.32 -9.88 10.10
N THR A 561 -2.50 -9.57 11.10
CA THR A 561 -2.65 -10.08 12.49
C THR A 561 -3.95 -9.62 13.15
N SER A 562 -4.73 -8.79 12.45
CA SER A 562 -6.07 -8.32 12.77
C SER A 562 -6.97 -8.34 11.53
N GLY A 563 -8.26 -8.65 11.67
CA GLY A 563 -9.25 -8.49 10.59
C GLY A 563 -9.49 -9.74 9.75
N GLY A 564 -9.16 -10.92 10.29
CA GLY A 564 -9.57 -12.20 9.71
C GLY A 564 -11.10 -12.36 9.74
N PHE A 565 -11.66 -13.06 8.74
CA PHE A 565 -13.11 -13.28 8.69
C PHE A 565 -13.64 -14.13 9.84
N ASP A 566 -12.77 -14.93 10.46
CA ASP A 566 -13.02 -15.70 11.68
C ASP A 566 -13.21 -14.85 12.95
N GLU A 567 -12.89 -13.56 12.90
CA GLU A 567 -13.15 -12.60 13.98
C GLU A 567 -14.48 -11.86 13.78
N TYR A 568 -14.94 -11.75 12.53
CA TYR A 568 -16.08 -10.92 12.11
C TYR A 568 -17.31 -11.16 12.98
N PHE A 569 -17.79 -12.40 13.03
CA PHE A 569 -19.07 -12.70 13.67
C PHE A 569 -19.00 -12.48 15.19
N GLN A 570 -17.88 -12.86 15.80
CA GLN A 570 -17.64 -12.68 17.24
C GLN A 570 -17.59 -11.20 17.64
N VAL A 571 -16.96 -10.37 16.83
CA VAL A 571 -16.90 -8.92 17.08
C VAL A 571 -18.29 -8.30 17.03
N VAL A 572 -19.15 -8.70 16.09
CA VAL A 572 -20.53 -8.19 16.02
C VAL A 572 -21.35 -8.63 17.22
N GLU A 573 -21.24 -9.90 17.64
CA GLU A 573 -21.89 -10.42 18.85
C GLU A 573 -21.46 -9.63 20.10
N MET A 574 -20.15 -9.44 20.29
CA MET A 574 -19.59 -8.68 21.40
C MET A 574 -20.10 -7.23 21.42
N LEU A 575 -20.21 -6.57 20.26
CA LEU A 575 -20.70 -5.19 20.20
C LEU A 575 -22.20 -5.08 20.49
N LEU A 576 -23.00 -6.09 20.12
CA LEU A 576 -24.41 -6.15 20.49
C LEU A 576 -24.57 -6.31 22.00
N ASP A 577 -23.84 -7.26 22.61
CA ASP A 577 -23.83 -7.48 24.05
C ASP A 577 -23.39 -6.21 24.81
N HIS A 578 -22.31 -5.56 24.36
CA HIS A 578 -21.85 -4.29 24.91
C HIS A 578 -22.93 -3.21 24.90
N LEU A 579 -23.70 -3.07 23.83
CA LEU A 579 -24.81 -2.11 23.79
C LEU A 579 -26.00 -2.54 24.66
N GLU A 580 -26.27 -3.83 24.80
CA GLU A 580 -27.33 -4.34 25.70
C GLU A 580 -27.00 -4.07 27.17
N LEU A 581 -25.75 -4.29 27.58
CA LEU A 581 -25.23 -3.91 28.89
C LEU A 581 -25.28 -2.39 29.09
N ALA A 582 -24.85 -1.61 28.08
CA ALA A 582 -24.86 -0.15 28.16
C ALA A 582 -26.26 0.42 28.39
N VAL A 583 -27.31 -0.20 27.82
CA VAL A 583 -28.72 0.18 28.10
C VAL A 583 -29.09 -0.03 29.56
N GLN A 584 -28.57 -1.07 30.20
CA GLN A 584 -28.75 -1.37 31.63
C GLN A 584 -27.90 -0.44 32.52
N GLY A 585 -27.03 0.37 31.93
CA GLY A 585 -26.19 1.34 32.63
C GLY A 585 -24.85 0.79 33.06
N VAL A 586 -24.40 -0.33 32.50
CA VAL A 586 -23.11 -0.96 32.81
C VAL A 586 -22.34 -1.16 31.50
N ILE A 587 -21.04 -0.87 31.50
CA ILE A 587 -20.13 -1.30 30.44
C ILE A 587 -18.91 -1.98 31.05
N ILE A 588 -18.19 -2.74 30.25
CA ILE A 588 -16.94 -3.37 30.66
C ILE A 588 -15.79 -2.59 30.01
N GLU A 589 -14.91 -2.01 30.83
CA GLU A 589 -13.72 -1.28 30.37
C GLU A 589 -12.45 -1.98 30.86
N GLU A 590 -11.40 -1.95 30.04
CA GLU A 590 -10.05 -2.38 30.45
C GLU A 590 -9.35 -1.21 31.15
N ASN A 591 -8.89 -1.43 32.38
CA ASN A 591 -8.15 -0.42 33.15
C ASN A 591 -6.67 -0.36 32.73
N ASP A 592 -5.90 0.57 33.30
CA ASP A 592 -4.46 0.76 32.99
C ASP A 592 -3.59 -0.47 33.32
N ASP A 593 -4.10 -1.40 34.15
CA ASP A 593 -3.43 -2.66 34.53
C ASP A 593 -3.87 -3.86 33.66
N HIS A 594 -4.61 -3.63 32.57
CA HIS A 594 -5.15 -4.66 31.68
C HIS A 594 -6.18 -5.59 32.35
N ILE A 595 -6.90 -5.09 33.35
CA ILE A 595 -7.97 -5.80 34.04
C ILE A 595 -9.31 -5.25 33.57
N MET A 596 -10.25 -6.17 33.28
CA MET A 596 -11.62 -5.81 32.88
C MET A 596 -12.44 -5.45 34.13
N GLU A 597 -13.03 -4.26 34.14
CA GLU A 597 -13.84 -3.74 35.25
C GLU A 597 -15.23 -3.30 34.76
N GLU A 598 -16.22 -3.45 35.63
CA GLU A 598 -17.58 -2.93 35.40
C GLU A 598 -17.62 -1.44 35.72
N VAL A 599 -18.08 -0.64 34.75
CA VAL A 599 -18.23 0.81 34.87
C VAL A 599 -19.71 1.17 34.75
N HIS A 600 -20.22 1.83 35.79
CA HIS A 600 -21.60 2.31 35.82
C HIS A 600 -21.72 3.65 35.07
N LEU A 601 -22.53 3.66 34.01
CA LEU A 601 -22.66 4.80 33.09
C LEU A 601 -23.58 5.90 33.60
N PHE A 602 -24.56 5.55 34.43
CA PHE A 602 -25.65 6.44 34.83
C PHE A 602 -25.45 7.11 36.19
N ASP A 603 -24.31 6.85 36.83
CA ASP A 603 -23.92 7.48 38.08
C ASP A 603 -23.82 9.00 37.90
N ASP A 604 -24.30 9.76 38.88
CA ASP A 604 -24.32 11.23 38.88
C ASP A 604 -25.11 11.89 37.72
N MET A 605 -26.04 11.18 37.08
CA MET A 605 -26.91 11.73 36.02
C MET A 605 -28.36 11.87 36.47
N ASP A 606 -29.04 12.92 36.01
CA ASP A 606 -30.48 13.08 36.25
C ASP A 606 -31.33 12.12 35.39
N ALA A 607 -32.61 11.98 35.71
CA ALA A 607 -33.51 11.06 35.01
C ALA A 607 -33.67 11.39 33.51
N LYS A 608 -33.58 12.67 33.12
CA LYS A 608 -33.71 13.12 31.73
C LYS A 608 -32.45 12.76 30.93
N THR A 609 -31.26 12.98 31.49
CA THR A 609 -29.97 12.63 30.91
C THR A 609 -29.84 11.11 30.74
N ARG A 610 -30.28 10.32 31.73
CA ARG A 610 -30.31 8.85 31.62
C ARG A 610 -31.21 8.36 30.49
N LYS A 611 -32.43 8.92 30.37
CA LYS A 611 -33.35 8.61 29.26
C LYS A 611 -32.74 8.97 27.91
N LEU A 612 -32.12 10.15 27.81
CA LEU A 612 -31.44 10.60 26.59
C LEU A 612 -30.34 9.61 26.18
N LEU A 613 -29.47 9.20 27.09
CA LEU A 613 -28.43 8.20 26.81
C LEU A 613 -29.01 6.85 26.36
N LYS A 614 -30.09 6.36 26.99
CA LYS A 614 -30.77 5.14 26.55
C LYS A 614 -31.26 5.26 25.09
N ILE A 615 -31.73 6.44 24.66
CA ILE A 615 -32.12 6.70 23.26
C ILE A 615 -30.90 6.57 22.34
N TYR A 616 -29.78 7.25 22.63
CA TYR A 616 -28.54 7.14 21.86
C TYR A 616 -28.15 5.66 21.66
N ILE A 617 -28.06 4.92 22.76
CA ILE A 617 -27.61 3.51 22.75
C ILE A 617 -28.56 2.64 21.93
N LYS A 618 -29.88 2.79 22.10
CA LYS A 618 -30.87 1.98 21.38
C LYS A 618 -30.94 2.26 19.89
N LEU A 619 -30.72 3.51 19.46
CA LEU A 619 -30.62 3.83 18.03
C LEU A 619 -29.43 3.12 17.38
N GLY A 620 -28.28 3.12 18.05
CA GLY A 620 -27.11 2.34 17.63
C GLY A 620 -27.36 0.84 17.62
N TRP A 621 -27.96 0.31 18.70
CA TRP A 621 -28.28 -1.12 18.84
C TRP A 621 -29.27 -1.58 17.77
N LYS A 622 -30.35 -0.82 17.51
CA LYS A 622 -31.33 -1.16 16.47
C LYS A 622 -30.63 -1.29 15.12
N LYS A 623 -29.81 -0.30 14.75
CA LYS A 623 -29.10 -0.33 13.48
C LYS A 623 -28.10 -1.49 13.38
N LEU A 624 -27.37 -1.78 14.45
CA LEU A 624 -26.46 -2.92 14.49
C LEU A 624 -27.22 -4.25 14.40
N ASN A 625 -28.36 -4.38 15.09
CA ASN A 625 -29.21 -5.57 15.07
C ASN A 625 -29.90 -5.78 13.72
N ASP A 626 -30.29 -4.71 13.01
CA ASP A 626 -30.80 -4.80 11.62
C ASP A 626 -29.76 -5.44 10.70
N TYR A 627 -28.47 -5.06 10.86
CA TYR A 627 -27.39 -5.66 10.08
C TYR A 627 -27.03 -7.07 10.53
N TYR A 628 -27.11 -7.35 11.82
CA TYR A 628 -26.98 -8.69 12.35
C TYR A 628 -28.01 -9.64 11.72
N GLY A 629 -29.26 -9.20 11.55
CA GLY A 629 -30.30 -9.96 10.83
C GLY A 629 -30.00 -10.20 9.35
N LYS A 630 -29.08 -9.44 8.74
CA LYS A 630 -28.61 -9.62 7.36
C LYS A 630 -27.37 -10.52 7.25
N LEU A 631 -26.82 -11.02 8.36
CA LEU A 631 -25.68 -11.94 8.38
C LEU A 631 -26.14 -13.38 8.16
N THR A 632 -26.82 -13.63 7.03
CA THR A 632 -27.48 -14.92 6.73
C THR A 632 -26.56 -15.96 6.10
N SER A 633 -25.43 -15.54 5.52
CA SER A 633 -24.47 -16.42 4.87
C SER A 633 -23.85 -17.41 5.86
N THR A 634 -23.74 -18.67 5.43
CA THR A 634 -23.09 -19.73 6.22
C THR A 634 -21.62 -19.42 6.49
N ALA A 635 -21.00 -18.59 5.64
CA ALA A 635 -19.61 -18.22 5.73
C ALA A 635 -19.21 -17.59 7.07
N TYR A 636 -20.08 -16.76 7.66
CA TYR A 636 -19.80 -16.06 8.92
C TYR A 636 -19.52 -17.02 10.08
N VAL A 637 -20.31 -18.10 10.16
CA VAL A 637 -20.17 -19.13 11.19
C VAL A 637 -19.07 -20.12 10.78
N ALA A 638 -19.00 -20.49 9.50
CA ALA A 638 -18.02 -21.44 9.00
C ALA A 638 -16.58 -21.00 9.29
N ALA A 639 -16.24 -19.72 9.10
CA ALA A 639 -14.90 -19.22 9.40
C ALA A 639 -14.51 -19.36 10.87
N VAL A 640 -15.46 -19.20 11.80
CA VAL A 640 -15.24 -19.43 13.24
C VAL A 640 -15.10 -20.92 13.55
N VAL A 641 -15.93 -21.77 12.93
CA VAL A 641 -15.92 -23.22 13.11
C VAL A 641 -14.61 -23.84 12.58
N PHE A 642 -14.15 -23.40 11.42
CA PHE A 642 -12.89 -23.83 10.82
C PHE A 642 -11.65 -23.19 11.47
N HIS A 643 -11.83 -22.29 12.43
CA HIS A 643 -10.72 -21.88 13.27
C HIS A 643 -10.45 -22.97 14.33
N PRO A 644 -9.27 -23.64 14.30
CA PRO A 644 -8.97 -24.80 15.15
C PRO A 644 -8.99 -24.50 16.66
N CYS A 645 -8.60 -23.29 17.07
CA CYS A 645 -8.66 -22.86 18.48
C CYS A 645 -10.05 -22.39 18.96
N LYS A 646 -11.00 -22.10 18.05
CA LYS A 646 -12.33 -21.58 18.39
C LYS A 646 -13.39 -22.68 18.29
N LYS A 647 -13.60 -23.21 17.07
CA LYS A 647 -14.67 -24.16 16.72
C LYS A 647 -16.06 -23.67 17.19
N TRP A 648 -17.03 -24.58 17.30
CA TRP A 648 -18.36 -24.29 17.85
C TRP A 648 -18.33 -23.75 19.28
N ARG A 649 -17.33 -24.12 20.08
CA ARG A 649 -17.23 -23.78 21.50
C ARG A 649 -17.33 -22.27 21.75
N THR A 650 -16.61 -21.45 20.97
CA THR A 650 -16.62 -20.00 21.18
C THR A 650 -18.00 -19.40 20.90
N LEU A 651 -18.67 -19.88 19.85
CA LEU A 651 -20.00 -19.39 19.53
C LEU A 651 -21.03 -19.85 20.58
N GLU A 652 -20.93 -21.10 21.06
CA GLU A 652 -21.76 -21.60 22.15
C GLU A 652 -21.59 -20.76 23.43
N GLN A 653 -20.37 -20.33 23.75
CA GLN A 653 -20.12 -19.44 24.89
C GLN A 653 -20.81 -18.09 24.73
N LEU A 654 -20.70 -17.46 23.56
CA LEU A 654 -21.33 -16.17 23.26
C LEU A 654 -22.87 -16.28 23.30
N TRP A 655 -23.43 -17.29 22.64
CA TRP A 655 -24.89 -17.45 22.58
C TRP A 655 -25.53 -17.89 23.90
N ASN A 656 -24.81 -18.61 24.75
CA ASN A 656 -25.30 -18.99 26.07
C ASN A 656 -25.36 -17.82 27.05
N GLN A 657 -24.54 -16.76 26.85
CA GLN A 657 -24.52 -15.59 27.73
C GLN A 657 -25.81 -14.76 27.64
N LEU A 658 -26.52 -14.80 26.52
CA LEU A 658 -27.71 -13.97 26.28
C LEU A 658 -29.00 -14.81 26.19
N PRO A 659 -29.94 -14.69 27.14
CA PRO A 659 -31.21 -15.43 27.12
C PRO A 659 -32.04 -15.21 25.84
N SER A 660 -31.94 -14.02 25.23
CA SER A 660 -32.60 -13.65 23.97
C SER A 660 -32.08 -14.43 22.75
N ARG A 661 -30.91 -15.08 22.86
CA ARG A 661 -30.22 -15.80 21.77
C ARG A 661 -30.16 -17.32 21.98
N GLN A 662 -30.67 -17.83 23.10
CA GLN A 662 -30.70 -19.26 23.47
C GLN A 662 -31.69 -20.11 22.66
N THR A 663 -31.96 -19.79 21.39
CA THR A 663 -32.78 -20.64 20.52
C THR A 663 -31.89 -21.65 19.80
N SER A 664 -32.22 -22.94 19.84
CA SER A 664 -31.41 -23.98 19.17
C SER A 664 -31.61 -24.07 17.65
N GLU A 665 -32.48 -23.22 17.08
CA GLU A 665 -32.89 -23.27 15.67
C GLU A 665 -31.81 -22.77 14.70
N TRP A 666 -31.12 -21.67 15.03
CA TRP A 666 -30.07 -21.13 14.16
C TRP A 666 -28.88 -22.10 14.07
N ARG A 667 -28.56 -22.81 15.16
CA ARG A 667 -27.46 -23.80 15.19
C ARG A 667 -27.67 -24.91 14.18
N LYS A 668 -28.85 -25.54 14.25
CA LYS A 668 -29.22 -26.64 13.35
C LYS A 668 -29.21 -26.19 11.89
N THR A 669 -29.59 -24.94 11.64
CA THR A 669 -29.59 -24.35 10.30
C THR A 669 -28.16 -24.20 9.77
N TYR A 670 -27.24 -23.62 10.54
CA TYR A 670 -25.84 -23.48 10.11
C TYR A 670 -25.08 -24.80 10.03
N GLU A 671 -25.31 -25.73 10.97
CA GLU A 671 -24.75 -27.09 10.90
C GLU A 671 -25.22 -27.79 9.62
N GLY A 672 -26.53 -27.77 9.33
CA GLY A 672 -27.08 -28.36 8.12
C GLY A 672 -26.53 -27.73 6.84
N ASN A 673 -26.40 -26.41 6.79
CA ASN A 673 -25.83 -25.72 5.64
C ASN A 673 -24.35 -26.05 5.43
N LEU A 674 -23.56 -26.13 6.51
CA LEU A 674 -22.13 -26.45 6.45
C LEU A 674 -21.92 -27.89 5.98
N THR A 675 -22.71 -28.85 6.48
CA THR A 675 -22.70 -30.23 5.99
C THR A 675 -23.09 -30.30 4.52
N ARG A 676 -24.11 -29.55 4.08
CA ARG A 676 -24.51 -29.49 2.66
C ARG A 676 -23.36 -29.01 1.76
N VAL A 677 -22.69 -27.91 2.13
CA VAL A 677 -21.55 -27.39 1.35
C VAL A 677 -20.41 -28.42 1.27
N TRP A 678 -20.12 -29.10 2.38
CA TRP A 678 -19.13 -30.18 2.41
C TRP A 678 -19.48 -31.31 1.44
N GLU A 679 -20.71 -31.83 1.52
CA GLU A 679 -21.19 -32.94 0.70
C GLU A 679 -21.25 -32.62 -0.79
N GLU A 680 -21.74 -31.43 -1.16
CA GLU A 680 -21.94 -31.04 -2.56
C GLU A 680 -20.64 -30.64 -3.28
N LYS A 681 -19.65 -30.07 -2.56
CA LYS A 681 -18.50 -29.41 -3.21
C LYS A 681 -17.12 -29.99 -2.89
N TYR A 682 -16.92 -30.55 -1.68
CA TYR A 682 -15.56 -30.88 -1.21
C TYR A 682 -15.36 -32.36 -0.91
N LYS A 683 -16.41 -33.06 -0.47
CA LYS A 683 -16.35 -34.47 -0.05
C LYS A 683 -15.82 -35.39 -1.14
N ASP A 684 -16.26 -35.19 -2.39
CA ASP A 684 -15.85 -36.00 -3.54
C ASP A 684 -14.80 -35.30 -4.42
N MET A 685 -14.20 -34.20 -3.94
CA MET A 685 -13.16 -33.49 -4.67
C MET A 685 -11.99 -34.45 -4.95
N ALA A 686 -11.63 -34.58 -6.24
CA ALA A 686 -10.52 -35.42 -6.66
C ALA A 686 -9.26 -34.97 -5.92
N HIS A 687 -8.63 -35.89 -5.19
CA HIS A 687 -7.36 -35.62 -4.56
C HIS A 687 -6.34 -35.37 -5.69
N GLU A 688 -6.01 -34.11 -5.97
CA GLU A 688 -4.73 -33.81 -6.60
C GLU A 688 -3.70 -34.42 -5.67
N VAL A 689 -3.09 -35.54 -6.09
CA VAL A 689 -1.93 -36.10 -5.43
C VAL A 689 -0.99 -34.93 -5.25
N ALA A 690 -0.78 -34.51 -4.01
CA ALA A 690 0.25 -33.54 -3.70
C ALA A 690 1.52 -34.08 -4.36
N CYS A 691 1.96 -33.46 -5.45
CA CYS A 691 3.19 -33.86 -6.11
C CYS A 691 4.29 -33.63 -5.07
N ASN A 692 4.76 -34.75 -4.52
CA ASN A 692 5.80 -34.91 -3.51
C ASN A 692 5.33 -34.78 -2.05
N ALA A 693 4.47 -35.70 -1.61
CA ALA A 693 4.74 -36.35 -0.33
C ALA A 693 6.05 -37.15 -0.47
N VAL A 694 7.15 -36.63 0.05
CA VAL A 694 8.36 -37.44 0.28
C VAL A 694 7.93 -38.61 1.15
N SER A 695 8.20 -39.81 0.64
CA SER A 695 7.88 -41.09 1.25
C SER A 695 8.27 -41.12 2.72
N ALA A 696 7.26 -41.29 3.58
CA ALA A 696 7.43 -41.58 4.99
C ALA A 696 8.16 -42.93 5.14
N SER A 697 9.46 -42.89 5.40
CA SER A 697 10.16 -43.96 6.10
C SER A 697 10.32 -43.57 7.56
N GLU A 698 9.50 -44.20 8.40
CA GLU A 698 9.73 -44.49 9.82
C GLU A 698 10.40 -43.39 10.66
N SER A 699 9.60 -42.49 11.24
CA SER A 699 9.99 -41.77 12.45
C SER A 699 8.82 -41.68 13.43
N ASN A 700 8.70 -42.73 14.24
CA ASN A 700 7.83 -42.75 15.42
C ASN A 700 8.49 -41.98 16.59
N SER A 701 9.08 -40.81 16.32
CA SER A 701 9.79 -40.01 17.33
C SER A 701 9.81 -38.52 16.99
N ALA A 702 8.66 -37.87 17.03
CA ALA A 702 8.60 -36.41 17.17
C ALA A 702 7.23 -36.00 17.72
N LEU A 703 6.98 -36.31 18.99
CA LEU A 703 6.09 -35.46 19.78
C LEU A 703 6.99 -34.38 20.41
N ASP A 704 6.61 -33.12 20.30
CA ASP A 704 7.29 -32.03 21.00
C ASP A 704 7.31 -32.31 22.53
N TYR A 705 8.32 -31.82 23.25
CA TYR A 705 8.41 -31.96 24.71
C TYR A 705 7.16 -31.41 25.41
N ILE A 706 6.54 -30.36 24.86
CA ILE A 706 5.29 -29.77 25.38
C ILE A 706 4.11 -30.71 25.10
N GLU A 707 4.03 -31.33 23.92
CA GLU A 707 3.02 -32.35 23.62
C GLU A 707 3.20 -33.62 24.47
N ARG A 708 4.43 -34.06 24.73
CA ARG A 708 4.74 -35.15 25.67
C ARG A 708 4.35 -34.80 27.11
N ARG A 709 4.54 -33.55 27.52
CA ARG A 709 4.21 -33.07 28.87
C ARG A 709 2.71 -32.86 29.06
N LEU A 710 1.99 -32.40 28.04
CA LEU A 710 0.52 -32.29 28.02
C LEU A 710 -0.17 -33.65 27.92
N ALA A 711 0.40 -34.60 27.17
CA ALA A 711 -0.06 -35.99 27.14
C ALA A 711 0.23 -36.72 28.47
N PHE A 712 1.35 -36.43 29.12
CA PHE A 712 1.70 -36.99 30.44
C PHE A 712 0.85 -36.42 31.57
N SER A 713 0.55 -35.12 31.58
CA SER A 713 -0.34 -34.49 32.57
C SER A 713 -1.79 -34.98 32.48
N ARG A 714 -2.26 -35.38 31.29
CA ARG A 714 -3.58 -36.03 31.12
C ARG A 714 -3.63 -37.47 31.65
N SER A 715 -2.47 -38.12 31.85
CA SER A 715 -2.38 -39.49 32.38
C SER A 715 -2.43 -39.59 33.92
N LEU A 716 -2.31 -38.46 34.64
CA LEU A 716 -2.18 -38.44 36.10
C LEU A 716 -3.51 -38.39 36.87
N VAL A 717 -4.66 -38.36 36.19
CA VAL A 717 -5.98 -38.23 36.84
C VAL A 717 -6.96 -39.31 36.38
N ARG A 718 -6.81 -40.53 36.90
CA ARG A 718 -7.81 -41.23 37.76
C ARG A 718 -7.39 -42.68 38.08
N PRO A 719 -7.76 -43.22 39.25
CA PRO A 719 -7.24 -44.49 39.77
C PRO A 719 -8.16 -45.70 39.54
N ASP A 720 -7.50 -46.87 39.64
CA ASP A 720 -8.00 -48.20 39.98
C ASP A 720 -9.01 -48.90 39.06
N SER A 721 -8.56 -49.95 38.35
CA SER A 721 -8.56 -51.33 38.91
C SER A 721 -8.38 -52.41 37.83
N GLN A 722 -7.38 -53.26 38.08
CA GLN A 722 -7.30 -54.70 37.77
C GLN A 722 -7.31 -55.25 36.32
N GLU A 723 -6.11 -55.67 35.90
CA GLU A 723 -5.74 -57.08 35.68
C GLU A 723 -6.64 -57.96 34.79
N ARG A 724 -6.20 -58.27 33.56
CA ARG A 724 -5.63 -59.59 33.15
C ARG A 724 -5.65 -59.83 31.64
N GLN A 725 -4.59 -60.51 31.21
CA GLN A 725 -4.39 -61.28 29.99
C GLN A 725 -3.90 -60.58 28.72
N SER A 726 -2.57 -60.65 28.62
CA SER A 726 -1.81 -60.73 27.39
C SER A 726 -2.23 -61.89 26.48
N LYS A 727 -1.93 -61.70 25.18
CA LYS A 727 -1.84 -62.68 24.06
C LYS A 727 -3.13 -63.02 23.32
N ARG A 728 -3.37 -62.37 22.17
CA ARG A 728 -3.26 -62.99 20.83
C ARG A 728 -3.61 -62.05 19.66
N ARG A 729 -2.66 -61.98 18.73
CA ARG A 729 -2.80 -62.06 17.25
C ARG A 729 -3.68 -61.04 16.50
N LYS A 730 -2.99 -60.37 15.55
CA LYS A 730 -3.44 -59.96 14.20
C LYS A 730 -4.88 -60.35 13.84
N GLN A 731 -5.76 -59.34 13.80
CA GLN A 731 -6.76 -59.17 12.77
C GLN A 731 -6.93 -57.66 12.53
N SER A 732 -6.66 -57.24 11.31
CA SER A 732 -7.06 -55.93 10.79
C SER A 732 -8.58 -55.86 10.84
N ALA A 733 -9.10 -55.06 11.75
CA ALA A 733 -10.48 -54.59 11.69
C ALA A 733 -10.39 -53.18 11.10
N THR A 734 -10.80 -53.04 9.85
CA THR A 734 -11.02 -51.76 9.20
C THR A 734 -12.05 -50.99 10.03
N LEU A 735 -11.59 -50.00 10.79
CA LEU A 735 -12.48 -48.97 11.33
C LEU A 735 -13.12 -48.25 10.14
N PRO A 736 -14.43 -47.95 10.17
CA PRO A 736 -15.06 -47.19 9.11
C PRO A 736 -14.32 -45.85 8.99
N VAL A 737 -13.94 -45.47 7.76
CA VAL A 737 -13.35 -44.17 7.46
C VAL A 737 -14.36 -43.12 7.91
N GLN A 738 -14.09 -42.45 9.02
CA GLN A 738 -14.92 -41.38 9.52
C GLN A 738 -14.83 -40.21 8.52
N ASP A 739 -15.95 -39.56 8.25
CA ASP A 739 -15.99 -38.38 7.40
C ASP A 739 -15.08 -37.28 7.98
N GLU A 740 -14.28 -36.60 7.14
CA GLU A 740 -13.26 -35.64 7.57
C GLU A 740 -13.88 -34.49 8.38
N LEU A 741 -15.07 -34.02 7.99
CA LEU A 741 -15.79 -32.95 8.67
C LEU A 741 -16.23 -33.41 10.06
N ASP A 742 -16.88 -34.57 10.15
CA ASP A 742 -17.34 -35.14 11.43
C ASP A 742 -16.17 -35.38 12.39
N GLN A 743 -15.05 -35.88 11.86
CA GLN A 743 -13.83 -36.07 12.64
C GLN A 743 -13.33 -34.73 13.20
N TYR A 744 -13.13 -33.71 12.35
CA TYR A 744 -12.65 -32.40 12.79
C TYR A 744 -13.57 -31.75 13.83
N LEU A 745 -14.89 -31.81 13.65
CA LEU A 745 -15.87 -31.22 14.56
C LEU A 745 -15.93 -31.93 15.92
N SER A 746 -15.69 -33.25 15.96
CA SER A 746 -15.67 -34.02 17.20
C SER A 746 -14.44 -33.77 18.07
N GLU A 747 -13.34 -33.29 17.48
CA GLU A 747 -12.09 -33.02 18.19
C GLU A 747 -12.16 -31.73 19.02
N PRO A 748 -11.50 -31.66 20.20
CA PRO A 748 -11.47 -30.45 21.01
C PRO A 748 -10.75 -29.29 20.30
N PRO A 749 -10.99 -28.03 20.71
CA PRO A 749 -10.23 -26.89 20.20
C PRO A 749 -8.73 -27.00 20.51
N VAL A 750 -7.91 -26.52 19.59
CA VAL A 750 -6.46 -26.49 19.70
C VAL A 750 -6.02 -25.33 20.59
N ASP A 751 -5.20 -25.60 21.60
CA ASP A 751 -4.67 -24.57 22.50
C ASP A 751 -3.26 -24.16 22.08
N ASN A 752 -3.17 -23.22 21.13
CA ASN A 752 -1.90 -22.69 20.62
C ASN A 752 -2.08 -21.23 20.17
N ILE A 753 -1.29 -20.33 20.75
CA ILE A 753 -1.38 -18.88 20.51
C ILE A 753 -1.02 -18.54 19.05
N ALA A 754 -0.02 -19.20 18.46
CA ALA A 754 0.36 -18.97 17.06
C ALA A 754 -0.78 -19.30 16.10
N TYR A 755 -1.46 -20.43 16.31
CA TYR A 755 -2.64 -20.83 15.52
C TYR A 755 -3.91 -20.05 15.87
N LYS A 756 -3.94 -19.36 17.00
CA LYS A 756 -4.98 -18.38 17.35
C LYS A 756 -4.84 -17.09 16.55
N VAL A 757 -3.61 -16.65 16.29
CA VAL A 757 -3.33 -15.47 15.45
C VAL A 757 -3.46 -15.82 13.97
N ASP A 758 -2.99 -17.00 13.57
CA ASP A 758 -3.08 -17.46 12.18
C ASP A 758 -3.63 -18.90 12.06
N PRO A 759 -4.97 -19.07 12.03
CA PRO A 759 -5.57 -20.39 11.80
C PRO A 759 -5.26 -21.01 10.42
N ILE A 760 -4.84 -20.24 9.40
CA ILE A 760 -4.45 -20.82 8.11
C ILE A 760 -3.14 -21.59 8.24
N ALA A 761 -2.21 -21.12 9.09
CA ALA A 761 -0.98 -21.86 9.41
C ALA A 761 -1.28 -23.24 10.00
N TRP A 762 -2.32 -23.41 10.82
CA TRP A 762 -2.71 -24.73 11.31
C TRP A 762 -3.24 -25.64 10.20
N TRP A 763 -4.05 -25.09 9.29
CA TRP A 763 -4.51 -25.85 8.12
C TRP A 763 -3.35 -26.22 7.19
N ARG A 764 -2.31 -25.40 7.09
CA ARG A 764 -1.06 -25.72 6.39
C ARG A 764 -0.29 -26.84 7.07
N ASP A 765 0.00 -26.67 8.35
CA ASP A 765 0.94 -27.50 9.09
C ASP A 765 0.34 -28.86 9.49
N VAL A 766 -0.97 -28.88 9.78
CA VAL A 766 -1.67 -30.04 10.37
C VAL A 766 -2.87 -30.45 9.54
N GLY A 767 -3.71 -29.47 9.17
CA GLY A 767 -5.01 -29.73 8.55
C GLY A 767 -4.91 -30.35 7.15
N ALA A 768 -3.95 -29.95 6.33
CA ALA A 768 -3.79 -30.43 4.96
C ALA A 768 -3.36 -31.90 4.88
N VAL A 769 -2.63 -32.37 5.89
CA VAL A 769 -2.21 -33.78 5.99
C VAL A 769 -3.32 -34.63 6.58
N ARG A 770 -4.00 -34.15 7.62
CA ARG A 770 -5.03 -34.92 8.36
C ARG A 770 -6.40 -34.88 7.70
N PHE A 771 -6.73 -33.77 7.05
CA PHE A 771 -8.02 -33.51 6.41
C PHE A 771 -7.78 -32.91 5.00
N PRO A 772 -7.23 -33.71 4.07
CA PRO A 772 -6.77 -33.21 2.78
C PRO A 772 -7.86 -32.52 1.96
N ARG A 773 -9.12 -32.94 2.06
CA ARG A 773 -10.25 -32.29 1.37
C ARG A 773 -10.85 -31.16 2.20
N LEU A 774 -11.03 -31.38 3.50
CA LEU A 774 -11.60 -30.36 4.38
C LEU A 774 -10.73 -29.10 4.45
N SER A 775 -9.41 -29.25 4.30
CA SER A 775 -8.48 -28.12 4.29
C SER A 775 -8.76 -27.12 3.18
N TYR A 776 -9.27 -27.54 2.02
CA TYR A 776 -9.69 -26.62 0.95
C TYR A 776 -10.89 -25.80 1.38
N MET A 777 -11.93 -26.47 1.90
CA MET A 777 -13.13 -25.81 2.42
C MET A 777 -12.80 -24.82 3.53
N ALA A 778 -11.96 -25.22 4.48
CA ALA A 778 -11.56 -24.37 5.60
C ALA A 778 -10.80 -23.11 5.13
N VAL A 779 -9.85 -23.28 4.20
CA VAL A 779 -9.10 -22.14 3.63
C VAL A 779 -10.00 -21.22 2.83
N ASP A 780 -10.99 -21.74 2.10
CA ASP A 780 -11.97 -20.91 1.38
C ASP A 780 -12.76 -20.00 2.31
N PHE A 781 -13.17 -20.47 3.49
CA PHE A 781 -13.90 -19.62 4.44
C PHE A 781 -12.98 -18.65 5.20
N LEU A 782 -11.78 -19.09 5.58
CA LEU A 782 -10.83 -18.26 6.34
C LEU A 782 -10.21 -17.12 5.50
N THR A 783 -10.25 -17.22 4.17
CA THR A 783 -9.64 -16.26 3.24
C THR A 783 -10.56 -15.10 2.86
N ILE A 784 -11.87 -15.22 3.12
CA ILE A 784 -12.87 -14.19 2.83
C ILE A 784 -12.45 -12.85 3.46
N ALA A 785 -12.66 -11.75 2.74
CA ALA A 785 -12.38 -10.42 3.28
C ALA A 785 -13.51 -10.01 4.24
N SER A 786 -13.17 -9.50 5.42
CA SER A 786 -14.13 -8.93 6.39
C SER A 786 -14.60 -7.50 6.00
N SER A 787 -13.91 -6.87 5.06
CA SER A 787 -14.12 -5.48 4.67
C SER A 787 -13.82 -5.25 3.18
N SER A 788 -14.55 -4.33 2.55
CA SER A 788 -14.28 -3.80 1.21
C SER A 788 -13.21 -2.69 1.19
N ALA A 789 -12.60 -2.37 2.35
CA ALA A 789 -11.67 -1.26 2.54
C ALA A 789 -10.40 -1.30 1.68
N GLU A 790 -10.02 -2.46 1.11
CA GLU A 790 -8.92 -2.49 0.13
C GLU A 790 -9.22 -1.57 -1.05
N THR A 791 -10.47 -1.58 -1.53
CA THR A 791 -10.90 -0.70 -2.62
C THR A 791 -10.82 0.78 -2.23
N GLU A 792 -11.14 1.12 -0.98
CA GLU A 792 -10.97 2.49 -0.46
C GLU A 792 -9.50 2.92 -0.39
N ARG A 793 -8.58 2.00 -0.05
CA ARG A 793 -7.12 2.27 -0.08
C ARG A 793 -6.66 2.53 -1.51
N ASP A 794 -7.12 1.74 -2.46
CA ASP A 794 -6.86 1.95 -3.88
C ASP A 794 -7.37 3.32 -4.34
N PHE A 795 -8.58 3.73 -3.94
CA PHE A 795 -9.14 5.04 -4.29
C PHE A 795 -8.39 6.21 -3.67
N SER A 796 -7.95 6.08 -2.42
CA SER A 796 -7.09 7.08 -1.79
C SER A 796 -5.79 7.27 -2.58
N SER A 797 -5.20 6.17 -3.03
CA SER A 797 -4.02 6.18 -3.91
C SER A 797 -4.33 6.80 -5.28
N CYS A 798 -5.44 6.39 -5.92
CA CYS A 798 -5.94 6.96 -7.18
C CYS A 798 -6.19 8.47 -7.10
N GLY A 799 -6.74 8.95 -5.98
CA GLY A 799 -7.04 10.36 -5.75
C GLY A 799 -5.82 11.26 -5.90
N ARG A 800 -4.62 10.76 -5.59
CA ARG A 800 -3.35 11.47 -5.81
C ARG A 800 -3.01 11.63 -7.29
N MET A 801 -3.45 10.68 -8.13
CA MET A 801 -3.27 10.73 -9.59
C MET A 801 -4.33 11.58 -10.30
N VAL A 802 -5.53 11.68 -9.74
CA VAL A 802 -6.66 12.43 -10.29
C VAL A 802 -6.80 13.78 -9.56
N THR A 803 -5.85 14.67 -9.78
CA THR A 803 -5.87 16.06 -9.24
C THR A 803 -6.06 17.08 -10.36
N PRO A 804 -6.48 18.34 -10.09
CA PRO A 804 -6.67 19.37 -11.12
C PRO A 804 -5.43 19.58 -12.02
N LEU A 805 -4.24 19.48 -11.44
CA LEU A 805 -2.96 19.59 -12.15
C LEU A 805 -2.63 18.35 -13.00
N ARG A 806 -3.33 17.23 -12.79
CA ARG A 806 -3.12 15.93 -13.42
C ARG A 806 -4.32 15.43 -14.23
N CYS A 807 -5.37 16.23 -14.41
CA CYS A 807 -6.57 15.93 -15.22
C CYS A 807 -6.29 15.59 -16.70
N ARG A 808 -5.04 15.63 -17.16
CA ARG A 808 -4.60 15.19 -18.49
C ARG A 808 -4.36 13.68 -18.57
N LEU A 809 -4.21 12.98 -17.45
CA LEU A 809 -4.06 11.53 -17.44
C LEU A 809 -5.38 10.87 -17.81
N ARG A 810 -5.35 10.01 -18.82
CA ARG A 810 -6.51 9.19 -19.19
C ARG A 810 -6.76 8.18 -18.09
N ARG A 811 -8.03 7.89 -17.80
CA ARG A 811 -8.44 6.96 -16.72
C ARG A 811 -7.77 5.59 -16.79
N HIS A 812 -7.56 5.04 -18.00
CA HIS A 812 -6.86 3.76 -18.17
C HIS A 812 -5.37 3.81 -17.76
N ILE A 813 -4.71 4.98 -17.84
CA ILE A 813 -3.31 5.14 -17.39
C ILE A 813 -3.28 5.07 -15.86
N VAL A 814 -4.25 5.71 -15.19
CA VAL A 814 -4.40 5.64 -13.73
C VAL A 814 -4.63 4.19 -13.31
N ALA A 815 -5.54 3.49 -13.99
CA ALA A 815 -5.82 2.07 -13.74
C ALA A 815 -4.57 1.18 -13.86
N MET A 816 -3.83 1.26 -14.97
CA MET A 816 -2.60 0.47 -15.16
C MET A 816 -1.54 0.81 -14.10
N ALA A 817 -1.39 2.09 -13.74
CA ALA A 817 -0.43 2.52 -12.74
C ALA A 817 -0.75 2.00 -11.34
N GLN A 818 -2.03 1.82 -10.98
CA GLN A 818 -2.41 1.22 -9.69
C GLN A 818 -2.27 -0.29 -9.66
N CYS A 819 -2.40 -0.97 -10.80
CA CYS A 819 -2.35 -2.44 -10.85
C CYS A 819 -0.92 -3.02 -10.91
N LEU A 820 0.11 -2.20 -11.11
CA LEU A 820 1.51 -2.64 -11.32
C LEU A 820 2.44 -2.71 -10.08
N PRO A 821 2.28 -1.90 -9.01
CA PRO A 821 3.29 -1.76 -7.94
C PRO A 821 3.70 -3.03 -7.18
N TRP A 822 2.88 -4.07 -7.15
CA TRP A 822 3.17 -5.33 -6.45
C TRP A 822 3.95 -6.36 -7.30
N VAL A 823 4.16 -6.09 -8.58
CA VAL A 823 4.93 -6.93 -9.51
C VAL A 823 6.43 -6.58 -9.51
N LEU A 824 6.82 -5.46 -8.90
CA LEU A 824 8.17 -4.87 -9.00
C LEU A 824 9.03 -5.00 -7.71
N GLY A 825 8.60 -5.75 -6.69
CA GLY A 825 9.34 -5.93 -5.42
C GLY A 825 10.12 -7.26 -5.30
N GLY A 826 11.46 -7.19 -5.20
CA GLY A 826 12.49 -8.26 -5.10
C GLY A 826 13.87 -7.68 -5.46
N LEU A 827 15.02 -8.35 -5.25
CA LEU A 827 16.41 -7.89 -5.64
C LEU A 827 16.86 -6.48 -5.16
N GLN A 828 16.14 -5.80 -4.28
CA GLN A 828 16.31 -4.35 -4.06
C GLN A 828 17.28 -3.99 -2.93
N SER A 829 17.46 -4.86 -1.94
CA SER A 829 18.31 -4.60 -0.76
C SER A 829 19.80 -4.47 -1.13
N GLU A 830 20.28 -5.32 -2.02
CA GLU A 830 21.70 -5.39 -2.42
C GLU A 830 21.96 -4.68 -3.77
N ALA A 831 20.91 -4.25 -4.47
CA ALA A 831 21.03 -3.65 -5.80
C ALA A 831 22.03 -2.49 -5.88
N ALA A 832 22.08 -1.64 -4.85
CA ALA A 832 23.02 -0.52 -4.81
C ALA A 832 24.48 -1.02 -4.77
N TRP A 833 24.77 -2.02 -3.96
CA TRP A 833 26.10 -2.62 -3.84
C TRP A 833 26.48 -3.40 -5.10
N CYS A 834 25.58 -4.23 -5.63
CA CYS A 834 25.77 -4.99 -6.87
C CYS A 834 26.12 -4.06 -8.06
N ARG A 835 25.45 -2.90 -8.14
CA ARG A 835 25.76 -1.87 -9.15
C ARG A 835 27.13 -1.25 -8.94
N HIS A 836 27.52 -0.96 -7.70
CA HIS A 836 28.87 -0.46 -7.44
C HIS A 836 29.94 -1.45 -7.92
N MET A 837 29.76 -2.76 -7.68
CA MET A 837 30.70 -3.78 -8.13
C MET A 837 30.72 -3.90 -9.66
N CYS A 838 29.56 -3.96 -10.32
CA CYS A 838 29.49 -3.94 -11.79
C CYS A 838 30.28 -2.75 -12.36
N ASN A 839 30.05 -1.57 -11.77
CA ASN A 839 30.54 -0.31 -12.29
C ASN A 839 32.02 -0.09 -12.06
N LYS A 840 32.49 -0.37 -10.85
CA LYS A 840 33.87 -0.08 -10.44
C LYS A 840 34.83 -1.20 -10.80
N ALA A 841 34.35 -2.45 -10.77
CA ALA A 841 35.18 -3.60 -11.09
C ALA A 841 35.10 -4.04 -12.57
N ALA A 842 34.20 -3.45 -13.36
CA ALA A 842 33.98 -3.80 -14.77
C ALA A 842 33.68 -5.30 -14.99
N ILE A 843 32.93 -5.89 -14.06
CA ILE A 843 32.46 -7.29 -14.12
C ILE A 843 30.93 -7.33 -14.33
N LYS A 844 30.42 -8.49 -14.75
CA LYS A 844 28.98 -8.77 -14.66
C LYS A 844 28.67 -9.38 -13.31
N VAL A 845 27.70 -8.80 -12.60
CA VAL A 845 27.16 -9.36 -11.35
C VAL A 845 25.84 -10.04 -11.66
N ILE A 846 25.69 -11.29 -11.20
CA ILE A 846 24.45 -12.04 -11.25
C ILE A 846 23.95 -12.10 -9.81
N ASP A 847 22.92 -11.31 -9.54
CA ASP A 847 22.28 -11.24 -8.23
C ASP A 847 21.23 -12.34 -8.12
N VAL A 848 21.35 -13.20 -7.10
CA VAL A 848 20.59 -14.46 -7.01
C VAL A 848 19.47 -14.29 -6.00
N ASP A 849 18.23 -14.29 -6.51
CA ASP A 849 17.01 -14.28 -5.70
C ASP A 849 16.72 -15.69 -5.16
N TYR A 850 17.61 -16.19 -4.30
CA TYR A 850 17.51 -17.53 -3.72
C TYR A 850 16.29 -17.65 -2.80
N ARG A 851 15.73 -18.86 -2.68
CA ARG A 851 14.57 -19.08 -1.82
C ARG A 851 14.95 -18.92 -0.34
N MET A 852 14.15 -18.17 0.41
CA MET A 852 14.44 -17.80 1.80
C MET A 852 13.69 -18.67 2.82
N GLY A 853 14.21 -18.74 4.04
CA GLY A 853 13.49 -19.30 5.18
C GLY A 853 12.50 -18.29 5.77
N PRO A 854 11.41 -18.75 6.42
CA PRO A 854 11.11 -20.14 6.76
C PRO A 854 10.42 -20.97 5.66
N GLU A 855 10.00 -20.36 4.56
CA GLU A 855 9.30 -21.04 3.46
C GLU A 855 10.15 -22.13 2.82
N CYS A 856 11.46 -21.86 2.67
CA CYS A 856 12.47 -22.78 2.18
C CYS A 856 13.64 -22.84 3.17
N ARG A 857 13.51 -23.71 4.18
CA ARG A 857 14.52 -23.90 5.23
C ARG A 857 15.85 -24.40 4.66
N TYR A 858 16.88 -24.25 5.48
CA TYR A 858 18.19 -24.84 5.31
C TYR A 858 18.07 -26.30 4.86
N PRO A 859 18.84 -26.74 3.85
CA PRO A 859 19.91 -26.01 3.14
C PRO A 859 19.47 -25.33 1.82
N THR A 860 18.18 -25.11 1.57
CA THR A 860 17.64 -24.75 0.23
C THR A 860 18.34 -23.54 -0.42
N ALA A 861 18.48 -22.43 0.31
CA ALA A 861 19.13 -21.22 -0.19
C ALA A 861 20.58 -21.46 -0.68
N ILE A 862 21.31 -22.36 0.00
CA ILE A 862 22.70 -22.70 -0.34
C ILE A 862 22.74 -23.43 -1.68
N TYR A 863 21.81 -24.37 -1.90
CA TYR A 863 21.72 -25.11 -3.16
C TYR A 863 21.24 -24.23 -4.32
N ASP A 864 20.31 -23.30 -4.08
CA ASP A 864 19.90 -22.32 -5.10
C ASP A 864 21.09 -21.47 -5.56
N CYS A 865 21.90 -20.98 -4.62
CA CYS A 865 23.12 -20.24 -4.94
C CYS A 865 24.13 -21.10 -5.70
N TRP A 866 24.27 -22.39 -5.37
CA TRP A 866 25.16 -23.29 -6.09
C TRP A 866 24.68 -23.59 -7.52
N ASP A 867 23.38 -23.85 -7.68
CA ASP A 867 22.76 -24.06 -8.98
C ASP A 867 22.86 -22.82 -9.86
N ALA A 868 22.75 -21.62 -9.28
CA ALA A 868 22.99 -20.37 -10.00
C ALA A 868 24.44 -20.22 -10.50
N VAL A 869 25.44 -20.64 -9.72
CA VAL A 869 26.84 -20.65 -10.15
C VAL A 869 27.04 -21.60 -11.33
N LYS A 870 26.52 -22.84 -11.24
CA LYS A 870 26.62 -23.82 -12.34
C LYS A 870 25.88 -23.33 -13.59
N TRP A 871 24.66 -22.82 -13.43
CA TRP A 871 23.87 -22.27 -14.52
C TRP A 871 24.59 -21.12 -15.22
N THR A 872 25.26 -20.23 -14.46
CA THR A 872 26.05 -19.13 -15.02
C THR A 872 27.18 -19.64 -15.91
N ILE A 873 27.91 -20.67 -15.45
CA ILE A 873 29.02 -21.28 -16.20
C ILE A 873 28.49 -21.96 -17.47
N ASP A 874 27.40 -22.72 -17.35
CA ASP A 874 26.80 -23.46 -18.47
C ASP A 874 26.23 -22.52 -19.56
N ASN A 875 25.72 -21.35 -19.15
CA ASN A 875 25.10 -20.37 -20.04
C ASN A 875 26.02 -19.18 -20.36
N ALA A 876 27.32 -19.31 -20.11
CA ALA A 876 28.27 -18.21 -20.23
C ALA A 876 28.32 -17.54 -21.61
N THR A 877 28.04 -18.29 -22.69
CA THR A 877 27.98 -17.75 -24.06
C THR A 877 26.79 -16.81 -24.23
N GLU A 878 25.61 -17.19 -23.74
CA GLU A 878 24.41 -16.36 -23.81
C GLU A 878 24.55 -15.13 -22.93
N LEU A 879 25.10 -15.32 -21.73
CA LEU A 879 25.36 -14.25 -20.77
C LEU A 879 26.53 -13.36 -21.18
N ASN A 880 27.29 -13.72 -22.22
CA ASN A 880 28.52 -13.06 -22.63
C ASN A 880 29.47 -12.80 -21.44
N VAL A 881 29.79 -13.87 -20.70
CA VAL A 881 30.77 -13.93 -19.61
C VAL A 881 31.81 -15.00 -19.92
N ASN A 882 32.98 -14.92 -19.27
CA ASN A 882 33.99 -15.95 -19.38
C ASN A 882 33.73 -17.04 -18.31
N PRO A 883 33.38 -18.29 -18.69
CA PRO A 883 33.09 -19.35 -17.72
C PRO A 883 34.31 -19.77 -16.89
N LYS A 884 35.53 -19.38 -17.31
CA LYS A 884 36.78 -19.63 -16.57
C LYS A 884 37.19 -18.48 -15.65
N SER A 885 36.38 -17.41 -15.55
CA SER A 885 36.68 -16.23 -14.74
C SER A 885 35.45 -15.85 -13.92
N VAL A 886 35.10 -16.71 -12.95
CA VAL A 886 33.92 -16.59 -12.10
C VAL A 886 34.36 -16.43 -10.64
N SER A 887 33.73 -15.50 -9.93
CA SER A 887 33.84 -15.31 -8.49
C SER A 887 32.43 -15.28 -7.90
N PHE A 888 32.29 -15.62 -6.62
CA PHE A 888 31.03 -15.46 -5.89
C PHE A 888 31.29 -14.82 -4.54
N GLY A 889 30.27 -14.18 -3.99
CA GLY A 889 30.38 -13.52 -2.69
C GLY A 889 29.02 -13.07 -2.17
N GLY A 890 28.99 -12.75 -0.88
CA GLY A 890 27.78 -12.30 -0.22
C GLY A 890 28.05 -11.73 1.17
N LEU A 891 27.03 -11.05 1.70
CA LEU A 891 27.05 -10.38 3.00
C LEU A 891 26.28 -11.19 4.06
N SER A 892 26.80 -11.27 5.29
CA SER A 892 26.13 -11.94 6.42
C SER A 892 25.81 -13.41 6.09
N ALA A 893 24.53 -13.78 6.06
CA ALA A 893 24.08 -15.08 5.57
C ALA A 893 24.54 -15.41 4.13
N GLY A 894 24.72 -14.41 3.26
CA GLY A 894 25.35 -14.60 1.95
C GLY A 894 26.86 -14.91 2.05
N GLY A 895 27.52 -14.41 3.09
CA GLY A 895 28.90 -14.75 3.44
C GLY A 895 29.02 -16.19 3.97
N HIS A 896 28.05 -16.62 4.79
CA HIS A 896 27.89 -18.03 5.19
C HIS A 896 27.77 -18.93 3.95
N MET A 897 26.84 -18.63 3.04
CA MET A 897 26.64 -19.40 1.81
C MET A 897 27.92 -19.43 0.96
N THR A 898 28.60 -18.30 0.81
CA THR A 898 29.88 -18.19 0.10
C THR A 898 30.94 -19.15 0.64
N ALA A 899 31.06 -19.24 1.98
CA ALA A 899 31.99 -20.17 2.60
C ALA A 899 31.70 -21.62 2.22
N VAL A 900 30.42 -22.03 2.19
CA VAL A 900 30.01 -23.37 1.77
C VAL A 900 30.26 -23.62 0.28
N LEU A 901 29.89 -22.67 -0.60
CA LEU A 901 30.10 -22.79 -2.04
C LEU A 901 31.58 -22.97 -2.40
N GLY A 902 32.50 -22.42 -1.61
CA GLY A 902 33.94 -22.66 -1.75
C GLY A 902 34.31 -24.15 -1.67
N HIS A 903 33.69 -24.90 -0.76
CA HIS A 903 33.88 -26.35 -0.64
C HIS A 903 33.22 -27.10 -1.80
N PHE A 904 32.01 -26.72 -2.21
CA PHE A 904 31.34 -27.32 -3.37
C PHE A 904 32.16 -27.14 -4.65
N ALA A 905 32.73 -25.95 -4.88
CA ALA A 905 33.59 -25.69 -6.03
C ALA A 905 34.86 -26.56 -6.04
N ARG A 906 35.50 -26.74 -4.87
CA ARG A 906 36.63 -27.69 -4.74
C ARG A 906 36.20 -29.12 -5.08
N ASP A 907 35.10 -29.58 -4.49
CA ASP A 907 34.65 -30.96 -4.58
C ASP A 907 34.18 -31.33 -5.99
N GLU A 908 33.59 -30.37 -6.71
CA GLU A 908 33.20 -30.52 -8.12
C GLU A 908 34.31 -30.15 -9.12
N GLY A 909 35.45 -29.64 -8.65
CA GLY A 909 36.59 -29.27 -9.50
C GLY A 909 36.35 -28.03 -10.38
N ILE A 910 35.51 -27.11 -9.93
CA ILE A 910 35.19 -25.85 -10.62
C ILE A 910 36.19 -24.77 -10.18
N ASP A 911 36.90 -24.18 -11.15
CA ASP A 911 37.89 -23.12 -10.89
C ASP A 911 37.20 -21.78 -10.62
N ILE A 912 37.20 -21.37 -9.35
CA ILE A 912 36.64 -20.09 -8.88
C ILE A 912 37.78 -19.14 -8.52
N LYS A 913 37.71 -17.92 -9.03
CA LYS A 913 38.78 -16.93 -8.90
C LYS A 913 38.82 -16.25 -7.54
N LEU A 914 37.66 -16.02 -6.93
CA LEU A 914 37.55 -15.45 -5.59
C LEU A 914 36.25 -15.91 -4.91
N GLN A 915 36.36 -16.27 -3.63
CA GLN A 915 35.25 -16.29 -2.67
C GLN A 915 35.32 -15.02 -1.81
N LEU A 916 34.34 -14.14 -1.94
CA LEU A 916 34.26 -12.85 -1.24
C LEU A 916 33.24 -12.94 -0.09
N MET A 917 33.72 -13.06 1.13
CA MET A 917 32.89 -13.19 2.32
C MET A 917 32.84 -11.85 3.07
N ILE A 918 31.66 -11.26 3.17
CA ILE A 918 31.48 -9.95 3.82
C ILE A 918 30.70 -10.17 5.11
N VAL A 919 31.28 -9.80 6.25
CA VAL A 919 30.77 -10.05 7.62
C VAL A 919 30.14 -11.45 7.74
N PRO A 920 30.89 -12.54 7.46
CA PRO A 920 30.27 -13.85 7.28
C PRO A 920 29.97 -14.55 8.61
N ALA A 921 28.76 -15.11 8.70
CA ALA A 921 28.38 -16.01 9.78
C ALA A 921 28.97 -17.41 9.49
N THR A 922 29.92 -17.87 10.30
CA THR A 922 30.70 -19.10 10.00
C THR A 922 30.68 -20.12 11.13
N ASP A 923 30.24 -19.73 12.32
CA ASP A 923 30.04 -20.55 13.49
C ASP A 923 28.72 -20.22 14.19
N MET A 924 27.69 -21.02 13.93
CA MET A 924 26.37 -20.79 14.50
C MET A 924 26.19 -21.45 15.88
N ARG A 925 27.20 -22.14 16.43
CA ARG A 925 27.05 -22.97 17.66
C ARG A 925 26.71 -22.14 18.90
N TYR A 926 27.26 -20.93 19.00
CA TYR A 926 26.99 -20.04 20.13
C TYR A 926 25.55 -19.46 20.09
N CYS A 927 24.86 -19.56 18.96
CA CYS A 927 23.44 -19.19 18.80
C CYS A 927 22.47 -20.29 19.29
N SER A 928 22.96 -21.40 19.84
CA SER A 928 22.09 -22.43 20.39
C SER A 928 21.16 -21.88 21.47
N SER A 929 19.87 -22.19 21.35
CA SER A 929 18.84 -21.83 22.34
C SER A 929 19.04 -22.54 23.69
N LYS A 930 19.91 -23.56 23.75
CA LYS A 930 20.30 -24.24 25.00
C LYS A 930 21.33 -23.45 25.82
N ILE A 931 22.04 -22.52 25.20
CA ILE A 931 23.02 -21.67 25.87
C ILE A 931 22.27 -20.54 26.59
N LYS A 932 22.06 -20.72 27.90
CA LYS A 932 21.41 -19.70 28.75
C LYS A 932 22.32 -18.52 29.08
N GLN A 933 23.62 -18.76 29.09
CA GLN A 933 24.64 -17.76 29.38
C GLN A 933 25.89 -18.04 28.56
N LEU A 934 26.33 -17.04 27.81
CA LEU A 934 27.60 -17.12 27.08
C LEU A 934 28.78 -17.03 28.04
N THR A 935 29.72 -17.95 27.89
CA THR A 935 30.98 -18.03 28.63
C THR A 935 32.11 -18.31 27.65
N ALA A 936 33.36 -18.08 28.07
CA ALA A 936 34.53 -18.42 27.25
C ALA A 936 34.64 -19.93 26.95
N GLU A 937 33.90 -20.79 27.67
CA GLU A 937 33.88 -22.24 27.47
C GLU A 937 32.94 -22.67 26.35
N ASN A 938 31.83 -21.96 26.14
CA ASN A 938 30.82 -22.28 25.11
C ASN A 938 30.85 -21.32 23.90
N CYS A 939 31.55 -20.19 24.01
CA CYS A 939 31.78 -19.25 22.92
C CYS A 939 33.21 -18.70 23.04
N PRO A 940 34.16 -19.14 22.18
CA PRO A 940 35.55 -18.69 22.24
C PRO A 940 35.76 -17.28 21.64
N TYR A 941 34.70 -16.67 21.11
CA TYR A 941 34.75 -15.39 20.40
C TYR A 941 34.50 -14.22 21.37
N GLU A 942 35.50 -13.34 21.50
CA GLU A 942 35.42 -12.17 22.37
C GLU A 942 34.40 -11.16 21.83
N SER A 943 34.30 -11.00 20.51
CA SER A 943 33.30 -10.17 19.83
C SER A 943 31.88 -10.50 20.28
N VAL A 944 31.51 -11.79 20.33
CA VAL A 944 30.19 -12.23 20.75
C VAL A 944 29.93 -11.88 22.22
N LEU A 945 30.92 -12.08 23.10
CA LEU A 945 30.78 -11.75 24.52
C LEU A 945 30.63 -10.25 24.77
N GLN A 946 31.35 -9.42 24.02
CA GLN A 946 31.34 -7.96 24.14
C GLN A 946 30.12 -7.31 23.46
N LEU A 947 29.65 -7.88 22.35
CA LEU A 947 28.71 -7.25 21.42
C LEU A 947 27.38 -7.99 21.29
N LYS A 948 27.09 -8.98 22.14
CA LYS A 948 25.79 -9.69 22.16
C LYS A 948 24.55 -8.79 22.19
N ASP A 949 24.67 -7.56 22.69
CA ASP A 949 23.58 -6.59 22.82
C ASP A 949 23.75 -5.38 21.87
N VAL A 950 24.63 -5.49 20.86
CA VAL A 950 24.95 -4.37 19.95
C VAL A 950 23.70 -3.94 19.15
N PRO A 951 23.48 -2.62 18.94
CA PRO A 951 22.43 -2.13 18.07
C PRO A 951 22.55 -2.70 16.65
N TRP A 952 21.40 -3.02 16.03
CA TRP A 952 21.25 -3.66 14.71
C TRP A 952 21.59 -5.16 14.64
N GLY A 953 22.64 -5.66 15.29
CA GLY A 953 23.03 -7.08 15.25
C GLY A 953 23.16 -7.75 16.62
N PRO A 954 22.15 -7.74 17.50
CA PRO A 954 22.25 -8.42 18.79
C PRO A 954 22.15 -9.95 18.61
N LEU A 955 22.71 -10.72 19.54
CA LEU A 955 22.66 -12.18 19.56
C LEU A 955 21.23 -12.72 19.44
N GLY A 956 20.27 -12.08 20.10
CA GLY A 956 18.86 -12.49 20.02
C GLY A 956 18.27 -12.41 18.61
N ARG A 957 18.80 -11.53 17.75
CA ARG A 957 18.42 -11.45 16.33
C ARG A 957 19.05 -12.59 15.52
N GLU A 958 20.30 -12.96 15.77
CA GLU A 958 20.92 -14.12 15.12
C GLU A 958 20.26 -15.44 15.52
N GLN A 959 19.93 -15.61 16.80
CA GLN A 959 19.14 -16.75 17.29
C GLN A 959 17.76 -16.79 16.61
N TRP A 960 17.17 -15.63 16.35
CA TRP A 960 15.90 -15.52 15.63
C TRP A 960 16.07 -15.92 14.16
N PHE A 961 17.10 -15.45 13.45
CA PHE A 961 17.36 -15.84 12.06
C PHE A 961 17.61 -17.35 11.93
N LEU A 962 18.45 -17.90 12.79
CA LEU A 962 18.78 -19.32 12.82
C LEU A 962 17.54 -20.19 13.06
N LYS A 963 16.62 -19.73 13.93
CA LYS A 963 15.34 -20.39 14.20
C LYS A 963 14.48 -20.55 12.93
N TYR A 964 14.39 -19.52 12.08
CA TYR A 964 13.61 -19.60 10.83
C TYR A 964 14.39 -20.26 9.69
N PHE A 965 15.73 -20.17 9.72
CA PHE A 965 16.58 -20.79 8.72
C PHE A 965 16.63 -22.32 8.88
N VAL A 966 16.79 -22.84 10.10
CA VAL A 966 16.93 -24.29 10.36
C VAL A 966 15.64 -24.92 10.86
N GLY A 967 14.97 -24.29 11.84
CA GLY A 967 13.79 -24.81 12.53
C GLY A 967 13.80 -24.50 14.02
N GLU A 968 12.68 -24.76 14.69
CA GLU A 968 12.49 -24.41 16.11
C GLU A 968 12.90 -25.53 17.09
N ASP A 969 13.14 -26.74 16.60
CA ASP A 969 13.51 -27.89 17.44
C ASP A 969 14.93 -27.70 17.98
N ALA A 970 15.05 -27.54 19.31
CA ALA A 970 16.32 -27.26 19.97
C ALA A 970 17.28 -28.45 20.00
N ASP A 971 16.80 -29.68 19.86
CA ASP A 971 17.64 -30.87 19.76
C ASP A 971 18.17 -31.05 18.34
N GLU A 972 17.30 -30.91 17.33
CA GLU A 972 17.69 -30.90 15.92
C GLU A 972 18.67 -29.76 15.62
N LEU A 973 18.38 -28.56 16.12
CA LEU A 973 19.26 -27.41 15.96
C LEU A 973 20.62 -27.67 16.60
N GLU A 974 20.67 -28.17 17.83
CA GLU A 974 21.93 -28.50 18.51
C GLU A 974 22.72 -29.58 17.74
N GLU A 975 22.05 -30.61 17.24
CA GLU A 975 22.67 -31.66 16.45
C GLU A 975 23.28 -31.10 15.17
N LYS A 976 22.51 -30.29 14.42
CA LYS A 976 22.96 -29.67 13.16
C LYS A 976 24.10 -28.69 13.38
N LEU A 977 24.00 -27.83 14.39
CA LEU A 977 25.03 -26.85 14.72
C LEU A 977 26.38 -27.50 14.99
N ASN A 978 26.39 -28.66 15.65
CA ASN A 978 27.62 -29.34 16.05
C ASN A 978 28.15 -30.35 15.03
N ASN A 979 27.31 -30.85 14.10
CA ASN A 979 27.68 -31.95 13.21
C ASN A 979 27.56 -31.62 11.71
N GLU A 980 26.78 -30.61 11.31
CA GLU A 980 26.59 -30.24 9.91
C GLU A 980 27.45 -29.04 9.52
N TRP A 981 28.58 -29.31 8.87
CA TRP A 981 29.50 -28.26 8.41
C TRP A 981 28.89 -27.29 7.38
N ILE A 982 27.83 -27.70 6.66
CA ILE A 982 27.12 -26.83 5.71
C ILE A 982 26.33 -25.74 6.44
N LEU A 983 25.95 -25.96 7.71
CA LEU A 983 25.34 -24.96 8.59
C LEU A 983 26.38 -24.20 9.44
N THR A 984 27.46 -24.89 9.81
CA THR A 984 28.54 -24.34 10.64
C THR A 984 29.87 -24.51 9.90
N PRO A 985 30.22 -23.65 8.93
CA PRO A 985 31.41 -23.83 8.09
C PRO A 985 32.72 -24.07 8.85
N VAL A 986 32.91 -23.49 10.04
CA VAL A 986 34.14 -23.67 10.84
C VAL A 986 34.43 -25.13 11.24
N ILE A 987 33.43 -26.01 11.26
CA ILE A 987 33.61 -27.43 11.61
C ILE A 987 33.86 -28.33 10.38
N ALA A 988 34.04 -27.77 9.19
CA ALA A 988 34.37 -28.55 7.99
C ALA A 988 35.64 -29.39 8.21
N SER A 989 35.62 -30.64 7.73
CA SER A 989 36.70 -31.60 8.01
C SER A 989 37.96 -31.37 7.17
N ASN A 990 37.88 -30.59 6.10
CA ASN A 990 38.97 -30.35 5.16
C ASN A 990 38.95 -28.91 4.62
N PHE A 991 40.04 -28.17 4.87
CA PHE A 991 40.23 -26.81 4.40
C PHE A 991 41.29 -26.69 3.31
N LYS A 992 41.75 -27.79 2.68
CA LYS A 992 42.77 -27.73 1.62
C LYS A 992 42.15 -27.46 0.25
N ASN A 993 42.92 -26.80 -0.62
CA ASN A 993 42.60 -26.59 -2.04
C ASN A 993 41.27 -25.86 -2.31
N LEU A 994 40.89 -24.93 -1.44
CA LEU A 994 39.73 -24.07 -1.63
C LEU A 994 40.10 -22.85 -2.50
N PRO A 995 39.11 -22.20 -3.15
CA PRO A 995 39.34 -20.97 -3.90
C PRO A 995 40.01 -19.88 -3.07
N ARG A 996 40.71 -18.95 -3.72
CA ARG A 996 41.26 -17.74 -3.07
C ARG A 996 40.14 -17.02 -2.33
N ALA A 997 40.40 -16.60 -1.09
CA ALA A 997 39.41 -15.98 -0.23
C ALA A 997 39.77 -14.55 0.18
N HIS A 998 38.76 -13.67 0.19
CA HIS A 998 38.81 -12.38 0.86
C HIS A 998 37.69 -12.30 1.88
N ILE A 999 38.06 -12.08 3.15
CA ILE A 999 37.12 -11.95 4.26
C ILE A 999 37.13 -10.53 4.75
N VAL A 1000 35.95 -9.93 4.82
CA VAL A 1000 35.73 -8.60 5.37
C VAL A 1000 35.00 -8.73 6.69
N THR A 1001 35.50 -8.09 7.74
CA THR A 1001 34.84 -8.03 9.05
C THR A 1001 34.63 -6.58 9.50
N ALA A 1002 33.68 -6.36 10.41
CA ALA A 1002 33.40 -5.05 11.00
C ALA A 1002 33.77 -5.05 12.49
N GLU A 1003 34.24 -3.92 13.02
CA GLU A 1003 34.71 -3.84 14.42
C GLU A 1003 33.59 -4.06 15.45
N PHE A 1004 32.42 -3.45 15.20
CA PHE A 1004 31.24 -3.53 16.05
C PHE A 1004 30.25 -4.57 15.50
N ASP A 1005 30.73 -5.81 15.39
CA ASP A 1005 29.98 -6.94 14.87
C ASP A 1005 30.22 -8.18 15.74
N LEU A 1006 29.13 -8.89 16.07
CA LEU A 1006 29.25 -10.14 16.82
C LEU A 1006 30.04 -11.18 16.03
N GLU A 1007 29.91 -11.18 14.70
CA GLU A 1007 30.48 -12.20 13.80
C GLU A 1007 31.95 -11.93 13.43
N ARG A 1008 32.53 -10.87 14.00
CA ARG A 1008 33.89 -10.43 13.71
C ARG A 1008 34.94 -11.53 13.95
N ASP A 1009 34.96 -12.09 15.14
CA ASP A 1009 36.02 -13.03 15.53
C ASP A 1009 35.84 -14.40 14.88
N GLU A 1010 34.60 -14.83 14.62
CA GLU A 1010 34.33 -16.08 13.90
C GLU A 1010 34.77 -16.00 12.43
N GLY A 1011 34.49 -14.88 11.74
CA GLY A 1011 34.94 -14.67 10.36
C GLY A 1011 36.47 -14.62 10.24
N GLU A 1012 37.14 -13.96 11.20
CA GLU A 1012 38.61 -13.96 11.27
C GLU A 1012 39.20 -15.32 11.58
N TYR A 1013 38.55 -16.09 12.47
CA TYR A 1013 38.92 -17.46 12.77
C TYR A 1013 38.75 -18.38 11.55
N TYR A 1014 37.67 -18.25 10.79
CA TYR A 1014 37.48 -18.97 9.54
C TYR A 1014 38.59 -18.65 8.52
N GLY A 1015 38.99 -17.38 8.42
CA GLY A 1015 40.14 -16.97 7.61
C GLY A 1015 41.45 -17.65 8.02
N LYS A 1016 41.67 -17.82 9.33
CA LYS A 1016 42.81 -18.59 9.85
C LYS A 1016 42.74 -20.07 9.42
N LEU A 1017 41.58 -20.71 9.52
CA LEU A 1017 41.39 -22.11 9.08
C LEU A 1017 41.70 -22.29 7.59
N LEU A 1018 41.22 -21.37 6.75
CA LEU A 1018 41.52 -21.37 5.31
C LEU A 1018 43.03 -21.20 5.05
N LYS A 1019 43.70 -20.31 5.79
CA LYS A 1019 45.14 -20.07 5.64
C LYS A 1019 45.98 -21.26 6.11
N ASP A 1020 45.62 -21.86 7.25
CA ASP A 1020 46.27 -23.06 7.79
C ASP A 1020 46.04 -24.28 6.89
N GLY A 1021 44.94 -24.30 6.13
CA GLY A 1021 44.66 -25.24 5.03
C GLY A 1021 45.52 -25.04 3.78
N GLY A 1022 46.34 -23.98 3.71
CA GLY A 1022 47.25 -23.67 2.62
C GLY A 1022 46.65 -22.84 1.47
N ASN A 1023 45.47 -22.24 1.66
CA ASN A 1023 44.82 -21.41 0.64
C ASN A 1023 45.34 -19.97 0.68
N GLU A 1024 45.16 -19.24 -0.42
CA GLU A 1024 45.43 -17.81 -0.48
C GLU A 1024 44.27 -17.04 0.17
N VAL A 1025 44.53 -16.38 1.31
CA VAL A 1025 43.50 -15.74 2.12
C VAL A 1025 43.95 -14.35 2.54
N THR A 1026 43.06 -13.39 2.40
CA THR A 1026 43.19 -12.04 2.96
C THR A 1026 42.01 -11.75 3.88
N VAL A 1027 42.28 -11.10 5.01
CA VAL A 1027 41.25 -10.70 5.98
C VAL A 1027 41.43 -9.22 6.28
N LYS A 1028 40.38 -8.42 6.11
CA LYS A 1028 40.38 -6.98 6.40
C LYS A 1028 39.23 -6.62 7.35
N ARG A 1029 39.58 -6.09 8.52
CA ARG A 1029 38.62 -5.52 9.47
C ARG A 1029 38.42 -4.03 9.16
N TYR A 1030 37.17 -3.57 9.09
CA TYR A 1030 36.82 -2.15 9.00
C TYR A 1030 36.50 -1.60 10.39
N GLU A 1031 37.41 -0.78 10.90
CA GLU A 1031 37.27 -0.08 12.19
C GLU A 1031 36.12 0.92 12.17
N GLY A 1032 35.44 1.07 13.32
CA GLY A 1032 34.32 1.98 13.53
C GLY A 1032 32.99 1.54 12.89
N CYS A 1033 32.94 0.36 12.28
CA CYS A 1033 31.81 -0.08 11.46
C CYS A 1033 30.94 -1.11 12.19
N PRO A 1034 29.60 -1.05 12.04
CA PRO A 1034 28.67 -2.11 12.45
C PRO A 1034 28.53 -3.20 11.37
N HIS A 1035 27.91 -4.33 11.70
CA HIS A 1035 27.66 -5.45 10.78
C HIS A 1035 27.15 -5.03 9.38
N ALA A 1036 26.12 -4.16 9.32
CA ALA A 1036 25.48 -3.73 8.07
C ALA A 1036 26.23 -2.63 7.28
N PHE A 1037 27.47 -2.29 7.62
CA PHE A 1037 28.13 -1.08 7.12
C PHE A 1037 28.24 -0.99 5.60
N ALA A 1038 28.31 -2.14 4.90
CA ALA A 1038 28.32 -2.21 3.44
C ALA A 1038 27.06 -1.59 2.79
N HIS A 1039 25.94 -1.53 3.51
CA HIS A 1039 24.68 -0.93 3.04
C HIS A 1039 24.59 0.57 3.35
N TYR A 1040 25.49 1.12 4.17
CA TYR A 1040 25.51 2.55 4.51
C TYR A 1040 26.31 3.35 3.48
N ASN A 1041 26.00 3.16 2.20
CA ASN A 1041 26.68 3.74 1.05
C ASN A 1041 25.89 4.92 0.43
N HIS A 1042 25.05 5.60 1.22
CA HIS A 1042 24.36 6.81 0.77
C HIS A 1042 25.38 7.96 0.55
N PRO A 1043 25.37 8.65 -0.60
CA PRO A 1043 26.38 9.67 -0.94
C PRO A 1043 26.52 10.82 0.07
N GLU A 1044 25.42 11.21 0.73
CA GLU A 1044 25.40 12.38 1.62
C GLU A 1044 25.34 12.01 3.11
N SER A 1045 24.93 10.80 3.43
CA SER A 1045 24.61 10.39 4.82
C SER A 1045 25.09 8.96 5.15
N GLY A 1046 25.88 8.36 4.27
CA GLY A 1046 26.49 7.05 4.47
C GLY A 1046 27.77 7.11 5.30
N LEU A 1047 28.29 5.95 5.67
CA LEU A 1047 29.58 5.84 6.34
C LEU A 1047 30.71 5.94 5.33
N ALA A 1048 31.70 6.80 5.59
CA ALA A 1048 32.90 6.92 4.75
C ALA A 1048 33.60 5.56 4.56
N LYS A 1049 33.61 4.72 5.60
CA LYS A 1049 34.15 3.36 5.57
C LYS A 1049 33.38 2.40 4.64
N SER A 1050 32.09 2.65 4.41
CA SER A 1050 31.31 1.88 3.42
C SER A 1050 31.83 2.12 2.00
N PHE A 1051 32.16 3.37 1.67
CA PHE A 1051 32.76 3.72 0.39
C PHE A 1051 34.20 3.20 0.27
N GLU A 1052 35.00 3.26 1.34
CA GLU A 1052 36.33 2.63 1.37
C GLU A 1052 36.23 1.14 1.02
N PHE A 1053 35.30 0.42 1.66
CA PHE A 1053 35.03 -0.99 1.38
C PHE A 1053 34.62 -1.24 -0.08
N ILE A 1054 33.78 -0.38 -0.65
CA ILE A 1054 33.38 -0.49 -2.06
C ILE A 1054 34.60 -0.34 -2.99
N GLU A 1055 35.50 0.61 -2.74
CA GLU A 1055 36.70 0.78 -3.57
C GLU A 1055 37.66 -0.40 -3.43
N ASP A 1056 37.95 -0.82 -2.20
CA ASP A 1056 38.86 -1.94 -1.93
C ASP A 1056 38.37 -3.23 -2.61
N THR A 1057 37.07 -3.50 -2.50
CA THR A 1057 36.45 -4.70 -3.10
C THR A 1057 36.49 -4.63 -4.62
N ALA A 1058 36.23 -3.47 -5.21
CA ALA A 1058 36.29 -3.29 -6.65
C ALA A 1058 37.72 -3.41 -7.20
N GLU A 1059 38.72 -2.89 -6.49
CA GLU A 1059 40.14 -3.08 -6.82
C GLU A 1059 40.54 -4.55 -6.77
N LEU A 1060 40.13 -5.26 -5.72
CA LEU A 1060 40.39 -6.69 -5.60
C LEU A 1060 39.75 -7.49 -6.73
N LEU A 1061 38.47 -7.23 -7.05
CA LEU A 1061 37.77 -7.94 -8.13
C LEU A 1061 38.43 -7.67 -9.49
N ARG A 1062 38.87 -6.43 -9.77
CA ARG A 1062 39.67 -6.14 -10.97
C ARG A 1062 40.96 -6.93 -10.99
N TYR A 1063 41.73 -6.90 -9.89
CA TYR A 1063 42.98 -7.63 -9.79
C TYR A 1063 42.79 -9.13 -10.07
N VAL A 1064 41.75 -9.73 -9.51
CA VAL A 1064 41.46 -11.15 -9.68
C VAL A 1064 41.05 -11.50 -11.12
N HIS A 1065 40.25 -10.65 -11.77
CA HIS A 1065 39.67 -10.94 -13.09
C HIS A 1065 40.47 -10.40 -14.28
N GLU A 1066 41.28 -9.34 -14.12
CA GLU A 1066 42.13 -8.76 -15.18
C GLU A 1066 43.45 -9.53 -15.37
N PHE A 1067 44.00 -10.17 -14.33
CA PHE A 1067 45.23 -10.97 -14.44
C PHE A 1067 45.01 -12.41 -14.97
N SER A 1068 43.82 -12.72 -15.47
CA SER A 1068 43.49 -14.04 -16.07
C SER A 1068 43.46 -14.03 -17.62
N ILE A 1069 44.13 -13.07 -18.27
CA ILE A 1069 44.32 -13.06 -19.74
C ILE A 1069 45.43 -14.02 -20.16
#